data_AF-A0AAC8Q8U0-F1
#
_entry.id   AF-A0AAC8Q8U0-F1
#
_cell.length_a   1.000
_cell.length_b   1.000
_cell.length_c   1.000
_cell.angle_alpha   90.00
_cell.angle_beta   90.00
_cell.angle_gamma   90.00
#
_symmetry.space_group_name_H-M   'P 1'
#
loop_
_entity.id
_entity.type
_entity.pdbx_description
1 polymer ?
#
loop_
_entity_poly.entity_id
_entity_poly.type
_entity_poly.pdbx_seq_one_letter_code
_entity_poly.pdbx_strand_id
1 'polypeptide(L)'
;MNLPRELVEAVRKHQVVPFVGAGVSMGVKRGLFPSWKQLLEGLAQRLEQEALPETVVAEVRQRIDGGDFLTAAELGFKELGAFRFNRFLRERLRVLRPADAELSVVRALWGLRPEVMLTTNYDDVLLWGREGAEPISNDQDDELHLMDAEASPDAPRLWYLHGTIHRLSTLILGGADYARLYGDGTQQDGRYSHYTNALVRLREWIRAKPFLYVGFSFSDPYVLKQIEHVLGITKGRHVPSFALMKKGSIERGALWPRYNIQLIEYEDHGPPLADCLNALSRAAFGESPARPAMGIPGPASIPARPGSSPAPDSFLLESFLSGPPQAPPPRAAPPASPQPRPVPLESALVPPAPPHVPREALEHVYSRILWTQHRLVLFAPEEGGAESIARRVAEQYGKRVTWLEPPNLPECTEADYCRALAGDTQVTSFDALGEQLRQQAESLGREHLLVLRYEWGPLGHLDTLGKHLRRWLEEPSKVAFHLLVVGGGARGAWLQHNVPKSSVFKDAPHREVPDFTVDEVCLLLEGAGLDGKRWAREVHEATGGHLGLLEEVLAGAGALDRESVTQRLARSPWVRGELQERLREDERNGYSGTRGCRFVLGELLAGRPVNELESLDNHIEEPEVRLYFSGLVRGDEEGRTVLRCRAVELAARELLARKDARP
;
A
#
# COMPACT_ATOMS: atom_id res chain seq x y z
N MET A 1 19.67 23.77 -22.03
CA MET A 1 19.88 23.20 -20.68
C MET A 1 21.30 22.66 -20.61
N ASN A 2 22.01 22.83 -19.50
CA ASN A 2 23.36 22.28 -19.33
C ASN A 2 23.28 21.05 -18.41
N LEU A 3 23.51 19.86 -18.96
CA LEU A 3 23.41 18.60 -18.23
C LEU A 3 24.82 18.08 -17.88
N PRO A 4 25.07 17.60 -16.64
CA PRO A 4 26.36 17.03 -16.27
C PRO A 4 26.70 15.83 -17.16
N ARG A 5 27.93 15.81 -17.70
CA ARG A 5 28.37 14.78 -18.64
C ARG A 5 28.38 13.39 -17.98
N GLU A 6 28.75 13.38 -16.71
CA GLU A 6 28.85 12.23 -15.82
C GLU A 6 27.47 11.56 -15.66
N LEU A 7 26.42 12.37 -15.46
CA LEU A 7 25.03 11.88 -15.40
C LEU A 7 24.58 11.31 -16.76
N VAL A 8 24.87 12.02 -17.86
CA VAL A 8 24.53 11.54 -19.23
C VAL A 8 25.21 10.22 -19.55
N GLU A 9 26.50 10.06 -19.19
CA GLU A 9 27.24 8.81 -19.37
C GLU A 9 26.77 7.69 -18.44
N ALA A 10 26.35 8.00 -17.21
CA ALA A 10 25.81 7.00 -16.28
C ALA A 10 24.41 6.51 -16.70
N VAL A 11 23.52 7.40 -17.18
CA VAL A 11 22.23 7.00 -17.77
C VAL A 11 22.44 6.12 -19.00
N ARG A 12 23.38 6.49 -19.90
CA ARG A 12 23.72 5.69 -21.09
C ARG A 12 24.20 4.28 -20.76
N LYS A 13 24.80 4.08 -19.59
CA LYS A 13 25.28 2.78 -19.08
C LYS A 13 24.26 2.06 -18.19
N HIS A 14 23.05 2.59 -18.04
CA HIS A 14 22.00 2.11 -17.12
C HIS A 14 22.38 2.11 -15.62
N GLN A 15 23.47 2.78 -15.26
CA GLN A 15 24.05 2.78 -13.90
C GLN A 15 23.34 3.73 -12.92
N VAL A 16 22.49 4.64 -13.40
CA VAL A 16 21.75 5.59 -12.56
C VAL A 16 20.53 4.91 -11.94
N VAL A 17 20.40 5.02 -10.62
CA VAL A 17 19.16 4.66 -9.91
C VAL A 17 18.36 5.95 -9.68
N PRO A 18 17.17 6.13 -10.30
CA PRO A 18 16.30 7.24 -9.96
C PRO A 18 15.73 7.01 -8.55
N PHE A 19 15.91 7.98 -7.66
CA PHE A 19 15.33 8.00 -6.32
C PHE A 19 14.13 8.94 -6.36
N VAL A 20 12.93 8.39 -6.30
CA VAL A 20 11.69 9.15 -6.49
C VAL A 20 11.00 9.41 -5.14
N GLY A 21 10.58 10.66 -4.95
CA GLY A 21 9.78 11.08 -3.79
C GLY A 21 8.35 11.53 -4.16
N ALA A 22 7.58 11.92 -3.13
CA ALA A 22 6.15 12.17 -3.23
C ALA A 22 5.76 13.26 -4.25
N GLY A 23 6.68 14.16 -4.60
CA GLY A 23 6.46 15.20 -5.60
C GLY A 23 6.16 14.67 -7.01
N VAL A 24 6.49 13.41 -7.34
CA VAL A 24 6.05 12.77 -8.59
C VAL A 24 4.60 12.29 -8.47
N SER A 25 4.24 11.57 -7.40
CA SER A 25 2.87 11.10 -7.16
C SER A 25 1.88 12.26 -7.02
N MET A 26 2.23 13.33 -6.30
CA MET A 26 1.44 14.57 -6.22
C MET A 26 1.27 15.28 -7.57
N GLY A 27 2.18 15.04 -8.52
CA GLY A 27 2.21 15.70 -9.83
C GLY A 27 1.19 15.15 -10.84
N VAL A 28 0.77 13.89 -10.72
CA VAL A 28 -0.06 13.24 -11.76
C VAL A 28 -1.49 13.75 -11.80
N LYS A 29 -2.04 14.17 -10.65
CA LYS A 29 -3.33 14.85 -10.56
C LYS A 29 -3.40 15.63 -9.25
N ARG A 30 -3.67 16.94 -9.35
CA ARG A 30 -3.69 17.85 -8.20
C ARG A 30 -4.70 17.37 -7.15
N GLY A 31 -4.20 17.10 -5.93
CA GLY A 31 -5.02 16.68 -4.79
C GLY A 31 -5.40 15.20 -4.76
N LEU A 32 -4.93 14.39 -5.73
CA LEU A 32 -5.18 12.93 -5.74
C LEU A 32 -4.32 12.19 -4.72
N PHE A 33 -3.02 12.53 -4.66
CA PHE A 33 -2.09 12.01 -3.66
C PHE A 33 -1.68 13.13 -2.69
N PRO A 34 -1.65 12.87 -1.37
CA PRO A 34 -1.26 13.87 -0.38
C PRO A 34 0.27 14.00 -0.29
N SER A 35 0.76 15.19 0.07
CA SER A 35 2.06 15.31 0.74
C SER A 35 2.02 14.69 2.14
N TRP A 36 3.17 14.42 2.75
CA TRP A 36 3.22 13.84 4.10
C TRP A 36 2.46 14.69 5.15
N LYS A 37 2.58 16.04 5.10
CA LYS A 37 1.76 16.92 5.96
C LYS A 37 0.26 16.71 5.72
N GLN A 38 -0.18 16.67 4.47
CA GLN A 38 -1.59 16.49 4.12
C GLN A 38 -2.14 15.11 4.49
N LEU A 39 -1.29 14.07 4.47
CA LEU A 39 -1.65 12.74 4.97
C LEU A 39 -1.91 12.80 6.48
N LEU A 40 -1.06 13.49 7.23
CA LEU A 40 -1.23 13.64 8.68
C LEU A 40 -2.38 14.61 9.05
N GLU A 41 -2.64 15.65 8.24
CA GLU A 41 -3.84 16.49 8.36
C GLU A 41 -5.12 15.66 8.12
N GLY A 42 -5.09 14.75 7.14
CA GLY A 42 -6.18 13.78 6.90
C GLY A 42 -6.34 12.76 8.03
N LEU A 43 -5.26 12.36 8.69
CA LEU A 43 -5.25 11.48 9.87
C LEU A 43 -5.89 12.19 11.08
N ALA A 44 -5.57 13.47 11.31
CA ALA A 44 -6.23 14.29 12.32
C ALA A 44 -7.74 14.44 12.06
N GLN A 45 -8.16 14.57 10.79
CA GLN A 45 -9.59 14.57 10.42
C GLN A 45 -10.25 13.20 10.64
N ARG A 46 -9.55 12.07 10.43
CA ARG A 46 -10.06 10.72 10.72
C ARG A 46 -10.28 10.53 12.23
N LEU A 47 -9.38 11.03 13.09
CA LEU A 47 -9.54 11.04 14.55
C LEU A 47 -10.80 11.82 14.98
N GLU A 48 -11.08 12.99 14.39
CA GLU A 48 -12.32 13.75 14.65
C GLU A 48 -13.59 13.01 14.20
N GLN A 49 -13.57 12.45 12.99
CA GLN A 49 -14.70 11.71 12.42
C GLN A 49 -15.07 10.46 13.23
N GLU A 50 -14.11 9.88 13.94
CA GLU A 50 -14.31 8.76 14.85
C GLU A 50 -14.54 9.16 16.32
N ALA A 51 -14.70 10.47 16.59
CA ALA A 51 -14.99 11.03 17.91
C ALA A 51 -13.95 10.65 19.00
N LEU A 52 -12.66 10.55 18.62
CA LEU A 52 -11.57 10.50 19.59
C LEU A 52 -11.50 11.81 20.40
N PRO A 53 -10.91 11.82 21.62
CA PRO A 53 -10.89 13.00 22.47
C PRO A 53 -10.27 14.23 21.80
N GLU A 54 -10.90 15.40 21.96
CA GLU A 54 -10.44 16.66 21.35
C GLU A 54 -8.98 17.00 21.72
N THR A 55 -8.55 16.64 22.93
CA THR A 55 -7.16 16.77 23.40
C THR A 55 -6.15 15.98 22.55
N VAL A 56 -6.53 14.78 22.09
CA VAL A 56 -5.70 13.93 21.23
C VAL A 56 -5.60 14.52 19.83
N VAL A 57 -6.73 14.97 19.26
CA VAL A 57 -6.78 15.67 17.98
C VAL A 57 -5.92 16.94 18.02
N ALA A 58 -6.01 17.70 19.11
CA ALA A 58 -5.25 18.93 19.33
C ALA A 58 -3.74 18.66 19.43
N GLU A 59 -3.28 17.62 20.14
CA GLU A 59 -1.86 17.27 20.16
C GLU A 59 -1.37 16.85 18.77
N VAL A 60 -2.08 15.96 18.07
CA VAL A 60 -1.69 15.52 16.72
C VAL A 60 -1.57 16.72 15.76
N ARG A 61 -2.50 17.68 15.82
CA ARG A 61 -2.41 18.95 15.08
C ARG A 61 -1.20 19.80 15.49
N GLN A 62 -0.95 19.95 16.79
CA GLN A 62 0.20 20.70 17.30
C GLN A 62 1.53 20.11 16.82
N ARG A 63 1.65 18.78 16.75
CA ARG A 63 2.81 18.08 16.17
C ARG A 63 2.96 18.39 14.67
N ILE A 64 1.86 18.28 13.92
CA ILE A 64 1.82 18.58 12.47
C ILE A 64 2.24 20.03 12.17
N ASP A 65 1.75 21.01 12.92
CA ASP A 65 2.09 22.42 12.70
C ASP A 65 3.48 22.79 13.25
N GLY A 66 4.00 22.03 14.22
CA GLY A 66 5.40 22.07 14.64
C GLY A 66 6.39 21.37 13.69
N GLY A 67 5.90 20.65 12.68
CA GLY A 67 6.72 19.84 11.77
C GLY A 67 7.20 18.50 12.34
N ASP A 68 6.68 18.10 13.52
CA ASP A 68 6.98 16.84 14.20
C ASP A 68 6.12 15.69 13.62
N PHE A 69 6.34 15.43 12.33
CA PHE A 69 5.51 14.51 11.53
C PHE A 69 5.60 13.05 11.99
N LEU A 70 6.73 12.65 12.59
CA LEU A 70 6.93 11.29 13.10
C LEU A 70 6.08 11.06 14.36
N THR A 71 6.15 11.95 15.35
CA THR A 71 5.32 11.81 16.55
C THR A 71 3.84 12.05 16.24
N ALA A 72 3.50 12.89 15.25
CA ALA A 72 2.12 12.98 14.74
C ALA A 72 1.60 11.65 14.17
N ALA A 73 2.43 10.93 13.40
CA ALA A 73 2.09 9.63 12.85
C ALA A 73 1.95 8.57 13.95
N GLU A 74 2.89 8.52 14.91
CA GLU A 74 2.87 7.57 16.04
C GLU A 74 1.67 7.78 16.96
N LEU A 75 1.33 9.02 17.30
CA LEU A 75 0.13 9.34 18.08
C LEU A 75 -1.14 8.94 17.32
N GLY A 76 -1.28 9.32 16.05
CA GLY A 76 -2.46 8.93 15.26
C GLY A 76 -2.58 7.42 15.04
N PHE A 77 -1.47 6.69 14.91
CA PHE A 77 -1.45 5.22 14.88
C PHE A 77 -1.88 4.62 16.21
N LYS A 78 -1.35 5.12 17.33
CA LYS A 78 -1.69 4.64 18.69
C LYS A 78 -3.19 4.79 18.99
N GLU A 79 -3.78 5.91 18.59
CA GLU A 79 -5.14 6.30 18.99
C GLU A 79 -6.22 5.76 18.02
N LEU A 80 -5.89 5.56 16.74
CA LEU A 80 -6.72 4.77 15.82
C LEU A 80 -6.52 3.25 16.02
N GLY A 81 -5.33 2.79 16.40
CA GLY A 81 -4.98 1.38 16.33
C GLY A 81 -4.79 0.90 14.88
N ALA A 82 -4.21 -0.29 14.75
CA ALA A 82 -3.64 -0.76 13.47
C ALA A 82 -4.68 -0.86 12.34
N PHE A 83 -5.88 -1.41 12.57
CA PHE A 83 -6.88 -1.57 11.50
C PHE A 83 -7.34 -0.23 10.93
N ARG A 84 -7.77 0.69 11.80
CA ARG A 84 -8.37 1.97 11.38
C ARG A 84 -7.34 2.88 10.71
N PHE A 85 -6.11 2.87 11.20
CA PHE A 85 -4.98 3.53 10.57
C PHE A 85 -4.66 2.93 9.19
N ASN A 86 -4.57 1.61 9.08
CA ASN A 86 -4.32 0.91 7.82
C ASN A 86 -5.44 1.14 6.78
N ARG A 87 -6.71 1.14 7.22
CA ARG A 87 -7.85 1.50 6.40
C ARG A 87 -7.72 2.94 5.89
N PHE A 88 -7.41 3.89 6.77
CA PHE A 88 -7.15 5.28 6.39
C PHE A 88 -6.02 5.41 5.35
N LEU A 89 -4.91 4.68 5.51
CA LEU A 89 -3.83 4.67 4.52
C LEU A 89 -4.30 4.10 3.19
N ARG A 90 -5.02 2.97 3.17
CA ARG A 90 -5.61 2.40 1.94
C ARG A 90 -6.53 3.40 1.24
N GLU A 91 -7.46 4.02 1.98
CA GLU A 91 -8.39 5.06 1.49
C GLU A 91 -7.69 6.30 0.89
N ARG A 92 -6.42 6.57 1.26
CA ARG A 92 -5.66 7.74 0.78
C ARG A 92 -4.55 7.41 -0.23
N LEU A 93 -4.14 6.15 -0.36
CA LEU A 93 -2.92 5.76 -1.11
C LEU A 93 -3.13 4.58 -2.08
N ARG A 94 -4.08 3.65 -1.85
CA ARG A 94 -4.41 2.55 -2.79
C ARG A 94 -5.36 3.06 -3.89
N VAL A 95 -4.91 4.10 -4.60
CA VAL A 95 -5.67 4.79 -5.65
C VAL A 95 -5.44 4.13 -7.00
N LEU A 96 -6.49 3.92 -7.79
CA LEU A 96 -6.40 3.42 -9.16
C LEU A 96 -6.23 4.55 -10.18
N ARG A 97 -5.43 4.32 -11.23
CA ARG A 97 -5.03 5.29 -12.26
C ARG A 97 -6.23 6.01 -12.90
N PRO A 98 -6.43 7.32 -12.69
CA PRO A 98 -7.44 8.08 -13.43
C PRO A 98 -7.12 8.17 -14.92
N ALA A 99 -8.16 8.24 -15.76
CA ALA A 99 -8.01 8.38 -17.21
C ALA A 99 -7.37 9.72 -17.64
N ASP A 100 -7.46 10.74 -16.78
CA ASP A 100 -6.90 12.08 -16.95
C ASP A 100 -5.57 12.31 -16.19
N ALA A 101 -4.91 11.24 -15.73
CA ALA A 101 -3.63 11.34 -15.03
C ALA A 101 -2.51 11.86 -15.95
N GLU A 102 -1.80 12.89 -15.49
CA GLU A 102 -0.59 13.42 -16.13
C GLU A 102 0.58 12.46 -15.85
N LEU A 103 1.05 11.74 -16.86
CA LEU A 103 2.12 10.75 -16.73
C LEU A 103 3.41 11.15 -17.45
N SER A 104 3.57 12.40 -17.92
CA SER A 104 4.76 12.82 -18.66
C SER A 104 6.04 12.62 -17.86
N VAL A 105 6.04 12.98 -16.56
CA VAL A 105 7.19 12.78 -15.66
C VAL A 105 7.47 11.30 -15.43
N VAL A 106 6.43 10.48 -15.17
CA VAL A 106 6.57 9.03 -14.94
C VAL A 106 7.09 8.32 -16.19
N ARG A 107 6.56 8.67 -17.37
CA ARG A 107 7.01 8.14 -18.67
C ARG A 107 8.44 8.58 -18.98
N ALA A 108 8.83 9.82 -18.65
CA ALA A 108 10.19 10.31 -18.85
C ALA A 108 11.21 9.66 -17.89
N LEU A 109 10.81 9.34 -16.65
CA LEU A 109 11.61 8.53 -15.71
C LEU A 109 11.89 7.13 -16.27
N TRP A 110 10.86 6.41 -16.74
CA TRP A 110 11.08 5.12 -17.43
C TRP A 110 11.82 5.28 -18.77
N GLY A 111 11.71 6.45 -19.40
CA GLY A 111 12.48 6.86 -20.58
C GLY A 111 13.99 7.01 -20.34
N LEU A 112 14.45 7.09 -19.07
CA LEU A 112 15.86 6.97 -18.71
C LEU A 112 16.37 5.52 -18.79
N ARG A 113 15.46 4.54 -18.97
CA ARG A 113 15.75 3.10 -18.99
C ARG A 113 16.51 2.59 -17.76
N PRO A 114 16.07 2.89 -16.52
CA PRO A 114 16.70 2.34 -15.32
C PRO A 114 16.48 0.83 -15.22
N GLU A 115 17.46 0.11 -14.70
CA GLU A 115 17.30 -1.31 -14.30
C GLU A 115 16.47 -1.41 -13.01
N VAL A 116 16.71 -0.51 -12.06
CA VAL A 116 15.92 -0.38 -10.84
C VAL A 116 15.62 1.08 -10.54
N MET A 117 14.40 1.35 -10.12
CA MET A 117 13.96 2.63 -9.54
C MET A 117 13.76 2.45 -8.04
N LEU A 118 14.15 3.45 -7.24
CA LEU A 118 13.99 3.46 -5.78
C LEU A 118 12.94 4.50 -5.38
N THR A 119 12.07 4.18 -4.43
CA THR A 119 11.08 5.13 -3.91
C THR A 119 10.89 5.02 -2.40
N THR A 120 10.56 6.15 -1.78
CA THR A 120 10.05 6.25 -0.40
C THR A 120 8.55 6.52 -0.36
N ASN A 121 7.88 6.49 -1.52
CA ASN A 121 6.42 6.57 -1.61
C ASN A 121 5.83 5.16 -1.47
N TYR A 122 4.56 5.08 -1.09
CA TYR A 122 3.86 3.80 -0.86
C TYR A 122 2.96 3.38 -2.04
N ASP A 123 2.76 4.27 -3.02
CA ASP A 123 1.73 4.21 -4.06
C ASP A 123 2.19 3.64 -5.42
N ASP A 124 1.23 3.27 -6.27
CA ASP A 124 1.46 2.63 -7.56
C ASP A 124 1.82 3.58 -8.73
N VAL A 125 1.98 4.90 -8.52
CA VAL A 125 2.13 5.88 -9.62
C VAL A 125 3.29 5.56 -10.56
N LEU A 126 4.35 4.95 -10.04
CA LEU A 126 5.50 4.55 -10.86
C LEU A 126 5.18 3.32 -11.73
N LEU A 127 4.42 2.35 -11.20
CA LEU A 127 3.93 1.19 -11.96
C LEU A 127 2.94 1.61 -13.07
N TRP A 128 2.16 2.69 -12.87
CA TRP A 128 1.25 3.24 -13.88
C TRP A 128 1.94 3.62 -15.21
N GLY A 129 3.26 3.85 -15.20
CA GLY A 129 4.06 4.10 -16.40
C GLY A 129 4.77 2.88 -16.99
N ARG A 130 4.85 1.75 -16.26
CA ARG A 130 5.51 0.50 -16.67
C ARG A 130 4.87 -0.68 -15.92
N GLU A 131 3.69 -1.10 -16.37
CA GLU A 131 2.90 -2.21 -15.78
C GLU A 131 3.62 -3.58 -15.77
N GLY A 132 4.78 -3.68 -16.44
CA GLY A 132 5.66 -4.85 -16.43
C GLY A 132 6.88 -4.74 -15.51
N ALA A 133 7.02 -3.67 -14.72
CA ALA A 133 8.08 -3.57 -13.70
C ALA A 133 7.74 -4.42 -12.47
N GLU A 134 8.75 -5.04 -11.86
CA GLU A 134 8.56 -5.89 -10.67
C GLU A 134 8.65 -5.03 -9.39
N PRO A 135 7.57 -4.94 -8.58
CA PRO A 135 7.63 -4.26 -7.29
C PRO A 135 8.36 -5.12 -6.25
N ILE A 136 9.25 -4.50 -5.48
CA ILE A 136 9.99 -5.12 -4.37
C ILE A 136 9.79 -4.25 -3.12
N SER A 137 9.35 -4.86 -2.02
CA SER A 137 9.22 -4.25 -0.71
C SER A 137 10.52 -4.36 0.10
N ASN A 138 10.61 -3.63 1.21
CA ASN A 138 11.80 -3.57 2.08
C ASN A 138 12.02 -4.81 2.96
N ASP A 139 11.12 -5.78 2.92
CA ASP A 139 11.09 -7.04 3.67
C ASP A 139 11.29 -8.28 2.77
N GLN A 140 11.52 -8.08 1.47
CA GLN A 140 11.72 -9.13 0.47
C GLN A 140 13.21 -9.44 0.28
N ASP A 141 13.80 -10.12 1.27
CA ASP A 141 15.25 -10.36 1.36
C ASP A 141 15.86 -11.01 0.12
N ASP A 142 15.25 -12.05 -0.45
CA ASP A 142 15.81 -12.77 -1.60
C ASP A 142 15.80 -11.89 -2.87
N GLU A 143 14.70 -11.18 -3.13
CA GLU A 143 14.61 -10.25 -4.26
C GLU A 143 15.55 -9.05 -4.09
N LEU A 144 15.75 -8.57 -2.86
CA LEU A 144 16.76 -7.55 -2.54
C LEU A 144 18.18 -8.07 -2.78
N HIS A 145 18.49 -9.31 -2.41
CA HIS A 145 19.78 -9.93 -2.70
C HIS A 145 20.03 -10.02 -4.20
N LEU A 146 19.09 -10.60 -4.96
CA LEU A 146 19.16 -10.85 -6.41
C LEU A 146 18.94 -9.59 -7.28
N MET A 147 18.54 -8.46 -6.70
CA MET A 147 18.19 -7.21 -7.39
C MET A 147 19.21 -6.74 -8.43
N ASP A 148 20.51 -6.87 -8.16
CA ASP A 148 21.59 -6.44 -9.06
C ASP A 148 21.99 -7.50 -10.11
N ALA A 149 21.42 -8.71 -10.05
CA ALA A 149 21.71 -9.83 -10.95
C ALA A 149 20.57 -10.12 -11.95
N GLU A 150 19.32 -9.84 -11.59
CA GLU A 150 18.14 -10.09 -12.44
C GLU A 150 17.54 -8.83 -13.10
N ALA A 151 17.81 -7.63 -12.55
CA ALA A 151 17.25 -6.39 -13.09
C ALA A 151 17.85 -6.07 -14.48
N SER A 152 17.02 -5.52 -15.37
CA SER A 152 17.44 -5.07 -16.70
C SER A 152 16.52 -3.95 -17.22
N PRO A 153 16.89 -3.21 -18.27
CA PRO A 153 16.01 -2.18 -18.85
C PRO A 153 14.69 -2.74 -19.43
N ASP A 154 14.68 -4.03 -19.79
CA ASP A 154 13.51 -4.74 -20.35
C ASP A 154 12.66 -5.40 -19.25
N ALA A 155 13.28 -5.94 -18.20
CA ALA A 155 12.65 -6.40 -16.96
C ALA A 155 13.13 -5.55 -15.74
N PRO A 156 12.64 -4.30 -15.60
CA PRO A 156 13.08 -3.42 -14.54
C PRO A 156 12.37 -3.68 -13.22
N ARG A 157 13.01 -3.31 -12.11
CA ARG A 157 12.45 -3.44 -10.74
C ARG A 157 12.10 -2.07 -10.16
N LEU A 158 11.14 -2.03 -9.24
CA LEU A 158 10.76 -0.86 -8.45
C LEU A 158 10.86 -1.21 -6.96
N TRP A 159 11.88 -0.69 -6.28
CA TRP A 159 12.09 -0.93 -4.86
C TRP A 159 11.42 0.15 -4.01
N TYR A 160 10.47 -0.29 -3.19
CA TYR A 160 9.77 0.46 -2.15
C TYR A 160 10.56 0.39 -0.84
N LEU A 161 11.45 1.37 -0.60
CA LEU A 161 12.32 1.43 0.58
C LEU A 161 11.54 1.56 1.89
N HIS A 162 10.39 2.23 1.84
CA HIS A 162 9.50 2.45 2.98
C HIS A 162 8.25 1.56 2.94
N GLY A 163 8.31 0.43 2.22
CA GLY A 163 7.18 -0.47 2.05
C GLY A 163 6.16 0.02 1.03
N THR A 164 5.15 -0.81 0.75
CA THR A 164 4.13 -0.56 -0.28
C THR A 164 2.72 -0.68 0.29
N ILE A 165 1.77 0.08 -0.23
CA ILE A 165 0.38 0.11 0.29
C ILE A 165 -0.33 -1.25 0.22
N HIS A 166 0.16 -2.17 -0.62
CA HIS A 166 -0.33 -3.56 -0.69
C HIS A 166 0.17 -4.44 0.46
N ARG A 167 1.35 -4.14 1.03
CA ARG A 167 1.96 -4.85 2.18
C ARG A 167 2.01 -3.91 3.40
N LEU A 168 0.85 -3.64 4.01
CA LEU A 168 0.69 -2.65 5.10
C LEU A 168 1.65 -2.83 6.29
N SER A 169 2.08 -4.07 6.58
CA SER A 169 3.04 -4.41 7.64
C SER A 169 4.48 -3.92 7.37
N THR A 170 4.78 -3.52 6.13
CA THR A 170 6.14 -3.15 5.68
C THR A 170 6.33 -1.64 5.60
N LEU A 171 5.26 -0.88 5.84
CA LEU A 171 5.24 0.57 5.79
C LEU A 171 6.13 1.19 6.87
N ILE A 172 6.92 2.18 6.46
CA ILE A 172 7.76 2.99 7.34
C ILE A 172 7.19 4.40 7.40
N LEU A 173 6.58 4.77 8.52
CA LEU A 173 5.83 6.03 8.65
C LEU A 173 5.95 6.69 10.04
N GLY A 174 5.96 5.90 11.12
CA GLY A 174 6.21 6.35 12.49
C GLY A 174 7.68 6.21 12.90
N GLY A 175 8.10 6.94 13.93
CA GLY A 175 9.48 6.90 14.47
C GLY A 175 9.95 5.48 14.85
N ALA A 176 9.06 4.66 15.40
CA ALA A 176 9.29 3.25 15.67
C ALA A 176 9.62 2.42 14.40
N ASP A 177 8.99 2.72 13.26
CA ASP A 177 9.28 2.04 11.98
C ASP A 177 10.62 2.48 11.43
N TYR A 178 10.89 3.79 11.48
CA TYR A 178 12.19 4.36 11.14
C TYR A 178 13.32 3.79 12.03
N ALA A 179 13.05 3.48 13.30
CA ALA A 179 13.98 2.78 14.18
C ALA A 179 14.22 1.33 13.72
N ARG A 180 13.18 0.58 13.33
CA ARG A 180 13.33 -0.79 12.78
C ARG A 180 14.13 -0.80 11.47
N LEU A 181 13.94 0.17 10.56
CA LEU A 181 14.66 0.22 9.27
C LEU A 181 16.07 0.83 9.37
N TYR A 182 16.28 1.88 10.16
CA TYR A 182 17.53 2.67 10.13
C TYR A 182 18.38 2.61 11.40
N GLY A 183 17.90 1.96 12.45
CA GLY A 183 18.63 1.80 13.70
C GLY A 183 19.95 1.06 13.52
N ASP A 184 20.90 1.34 14.39
CA ASP A 184 21.96 0.39 14.69
C ASP A 184 21.38 -0.77 15.52
N GLY A 185 21.79 -2.00 15.21
CA GLY A 185 21.28 -3.24 15.83
C GLY A 185 21.66 -3.44 17.31
N THR A 186 21.92 -2.35 18.04
CA THR A 186 22.26 -2.31 19.47
C THR A 186 21.02 -2.22 20.35
N GLN A 187 19.88 -1.79 19.81
CA GLN A 187 18.65 -1.47 20.55
C GLN A 187 17.73 -2.68 20.85
N GLN A 188 17.96 -3.86 20.24
CA GLN A 188 17.06 -5.02 20.36
C GLN A 188 17.81 -6.36 20.46
N ASP A 189 18.22 -6.73 21.68
CA ASP A 189 18.56 -8.09 22.15
C ASP A 189 19.43 -8.98 21.23
N GLY A 190 20.31 -8.38 20.42
CA GLY A 190 21.17 -9.10 19.47
C GLY A 190 20.43 -9.77 18.31
N ARG A 191 19.16 -9.43 18.05
CA ARG A 191 18.39 -9.94 16.91
C ARG A 191 18.65 -9.08 15.67
N TYR A 192 18.67 -9.72 14.50
CA TYR A 192 18.65 -9.01 13.23
C TYR A 192 17.26 -8.38 13.01
N SER A 193 17.22 -7.09 12.66
CA SER A 193 15.97 -6.46 12.22
C SER A 193 15.52 -7.08 10.89
N HIS A 194 14.21 -7.27 10.72
CA HIS A 194 13.58 -7.75 9.48
C HIS A 194 13.93 -6.89 8.24
N TYR A 195 14.39 -5.65 8.44
CA TYR A 195 14.79 -4.74 7.35
C TYR A 195 16.32 -4.59 7.21
N THR A 196 17.13 -5.45 7.85
CA THR A 196 18.60 -5.30 7.86
C THR A 196 19.18 -5.31 6.45
N ASN A 197 18.70 -6.20 5.57
CA ASN A 197 19.24 -6.33 4.22
C ASN A 197 18.83 -5.15 3.33
N ALA A 198 17.63 -4.58 3.51
CA ALA A 198 17.24 -3.31 2.90
C ALA A 198 18.16 -2.15 3.31
N LEU A 199 18.48 -2.03 4.61
CA LEU A 199 19.42 -1.01 5.10
C LEU A 199 20.85 -1.21 4.57
N VAL A 200 21.33 -2.45 4.53
CA VAL A 200 22.63 -2.80 3.96
C VAL A 200 22.66 -2.45 2.47
N ARG A 201 21.74 -2.98 1.66
CA ARG A 201 21.67 -2.73 0.21
C ARG A 201 21.55 -1.25 -0.13
N LEU A 202 20.80 -0.47 0.67
CA LEU A 202 20.73 1.00 0.53
C LEU A 202 22.12 1.63 0.72
N ARG A 203 22.82 1.30 1.81
CA ARG A 203 24.17 1.83 2.10
C ARG A 203 25.19 1.40 1.03
N GLU A 204 25.07 0.19 0.48
CA GLU A 204 25.90 -0.29 -0.61
C GLU A 204 25.64 0.45 -1.92
N TRP A 205 24.38 0.76 -2.25
CA TRP A 205 24.04 1.54 -3.43
C TRP A 205 24.46 3.01 -3.30
N ILE A 206 24.29 3.65 -2.13
CA ILE A 206 24.81 5.01 -1.86
C ILE A 206 26.34 5.06 -2.04
N ARG A 207 27.04 3.96 -1.74
CA ARG A 207 28.50 3.82 -1.94
C ARG A 207 28.88 3.62 -3.41
N ALA A 208 28.07 2.91 -4.19
CA ALA A 208 28.49 2.32 -5.48
C ALA A 208 27.78 2.88 -6.73
N LYS A 209 26.57 3.44 -6.63
CA LYS A 209 25.75 3.89 -7.77
C LYS A 209 25.44 5.40 -7.68
N PRO A 210 25.44 6.13 -8.80
CA PRO A 210 24.91 7.50 -8.84
C PRO A 210 23.38 7.50 -8.71
N PHE A 211 22.85 8.17 -7.69
CA PHE A 211 21.42 8.42 -7.58
C PHE A 211 20.99 9.65 -8.41
N LEU A 212 19.77 9.61 -8.94
CA LEU A 212 19.08 10.76 -9.52
C LEU A 212 17.80 11.04 -8.72
N TYR A 213 17.84 12.00 -7.79
CA TYR A 213 16.71 12.38 -6.95
C TYR A 213 15.68 13.21 -7.74
N VAL A 214 14.42 12.77 -7.75
CA VAL A 214 13.33 13.40 -8.51
C VAL A 214 12.05 13.46 -7.66
N GLY A 215 11.46 14.66 -7.51
CA GLY A 215 10.29 14.85 -6.64
C GLY A 215 10.55 14.59 -5.15
N PHE A 216 11.83 14.43 -4.76
CA PHE A 216 12.27 14.18 -3.39
C PHE A 216 12.55 15.51 -2.68
N SER A 217 11.90 15.72 -1.54
CA SER A 217 11.95 16.97 -0.76
C SER A 217 13.23 17.16 0.05
N PHE A 218 14.02 16.09 0.26
CA PHE A 218 15.09 16.04 1.26
C PHE A 218 14.62 16.43 2.68
N SER A 219 13.34 16.23 3.00
CA SER A 219 12.79 16.44 4.35
C SER A 219 12.84 15.20 5.24
N ASP A 220 13.35 14.07 4.74
CA ASP A 220 13.55 12.84 5.52
C ASP A 220 14.92 12.85 6.21
N PRO A 221 15.00 12.97 7.55
CA PRO A 221 16.27 13.07 8.26
C PRO A 221 17.00 11.73 8.38
N TYR A 222 16.35 10.58 8.13
CA TYR A 222 16.97 9.25 8.25
C TYR A 222 17.66 8.84 6.95
N VAL A 223 17.04 9.07 5.80
CA VAL A 223 17.66 8.91 4.48
C VAL A 223 18.89 9.82 4.38
N LEU A 224 18.77 11.09 4.81
CA LEU A 224 19.91 12.02 4.87
C LEU A 224 21.05 11.51 5.79
N LYS A 225 20.73 10.96 6.97
CA LYS A 225 21.72 10.33 7.86
C LYS A 225 22.43 9.13 7.22
N GLN A 226 21.73 8.30 6.44
CA GLN A 226 22.39 7.18 5.74
C GLN A 226 23.37 7.67 4.67
N ILE A 227 23.01 8.75 3.96
CA ILE A 227 23.91 9.41 3.01
C ILE A 227 25.14 9.94 3.76
N GLU A 228 24.97 10.76 4.80
CA GLU A 228 26.08 11.31 5.62
C GLU A 228 27.00 10.22 6.19
N HIS A 229 26.43 9.11 6.67
CA HIS A 229 27.17 7.96 7.20
C HIS A 229 28.09 7.31 6.15
N VAL A 230 27.56 7.03 4.94
CA VAL A 230 28.34 6.43 3.84
C VAL A 230 29.37 7.43 3.29
N LEU A 231 29.06 8.73 3.26
CA LEU A 231 30.00 9.78 2.87
C LEU A 231 31.20 9.87 3.82
N GLY A 232 30.95 9.80 5.14
CA GLY A 232 32.01 9.77 6.16
C GLY A 232 32.93 8.56 6.02
N ILE A 233 32.36 7.36 5.80
CA ILE A 233 33.12 6.13 5.59
C ILE A 233 33.95 6.18 4.30
N THR A 234 33.36 6.65 3.19
CA THR A 234 34.03 6.71 1.88
C THR A 234 35.04 7.85 1.74
N LYS A 235 35.12 8.77 2.72
CA LYS A 235 36.00 9.96 2.70
C LYS A 235 35.86 10.77 1.40
N GLY A 236 34.63 10.90 0.90
CA GLY A 236 34.32 11.62 -0.34
C GLY A 236 34.68 10.90 -1.65
N ARG A 237 35.10 9.63 -1.64
CA ARG A 237 35.50 8.85 -2.85
C ARG A 237 34.37 8.06 -3.53
N HIS A 238 33.12 8.36 -3.23
CA HIS A 238 31.93 7.74 -3.82
C HIS A 238 31.56 8.43 -5.15
N VAL A 239 30.63 7.84 -5.91
CA VAL A 239 30.16 8.43 -7.19
C VAL A 239 29.22 9.60 -6.90
N PRO A 240 29.42 10.80 -7.50
CA PRO A 240 28.51 11.92 -7.29
C PRO A 240 27.08 11.58 -7.72
N SER A 241 26.12 12.03 -6.93
CA SER A 241 24.69 11.89 -7.22
C SER A 241 24.10 13.22 -7.70
N PHE A 242 22.88 13.20 -8.21
CA PHE A 242 22.26 14.33 -8.90
C PHE A 242 20.84 14.55 -8.39
N ALA A 243 20.36 15.79 -8.31
CA ALA A 243 18.98 16.09 -7.93
C ALA A 243 18.34 17.08 -8.91
N LEU A 244 17.15 16.74 -9.42
CA LEU A 244 16.34 17.64 -10.22
C LEU A 244 15.51 18.52 -9.28
N MET A 245 15.76 19.83 -9.29
CA MET A 245 15.08 20.81 -8.43
C MET A 245 14.39 21.90 -9.22
N LYS A 246 13.25 22.40 -8.71
CA LYS A 246 12.65 23.61 -9.28
C LYS A 246 13.56 24.79 -8.98
N LYS A 247 13.82 25.60 -10.00
CA LYS A 247 14.65 26.81 -9.92
C LYS A 247 14.19 27.71 -8.77
N GLY A 248 15.08 27.94 -7.80
CA GLY A 248 14.79 28.73 -6.59
C GLY A 248 14.10 27.99 -5.45
N SER A 249 13.85 26.67 -5.52
CA SER A 249 13.32 25.90 -4.38
C SER A 249 14.38 25.55 -3.33
N ILE A 250 15.66 25.70 -3.66
CA ILE A 250 16.81 25.46 -2.79
C ILE A 250 17.99 26.33 -3.26
N GLU A 251 18.89 26.71 -2.36
CA GLU A 251 20.09 27.47 -2.72
C GLU A 251 21.06 26.64 -3.58
N ARG A 252 21.63 27.26 -4.62
CA ARG A 252 22.59 26.61 -5.52
C ARG A 252 23.83 26.17 -4.76
N GLY A 253 24.09 24.86 -4.79
CA GLY A 253 25.21 24.23 -4.11
C GLY A 253 24.90 23.72 -2.70
N ALA A 254 23.72 23.99 -2.12
CA ALA A 254 23.43 23.61 -0.73
C ALA A 254 23.63 22.11 -0.42
N LEU A 255 23.31 21.23 -1.39
CA LEU A 255 23.50 19.78 -1.22
C LEU A 255 24.92 19.29 -1.51
N TRP A 256 25.79 20.08 -2.14
CA TRP A 256 27.10 19.59 -2.61
C TRP A 256 28.12 19.41 -1.47
N PRO A 257 28.39 20.40 -0.58
CA PRO A 257 29.37 20.22 0.50
C PRO A 257 29.02 19.14 1.54
N ARG A 258 27.71 18.86 1.73
CA ARG A 258 27.22 17.95 2.76
C ARG A 258 26.83 16.57 2.22
N TYR A 259 26.26 16.50 1.02
CA TYR A 259 25.73 15.26 0.43
C TYR A 259 26.42 14.84 -0.88
N ASN A 260 27.30 15.68 -1.44
CA ASN A 260 27.91 15.50 -2.78
C ASN A 260 26.86 15.27 -3.89
N ILE A 261 25.70 15.92 -3.75
CA ILE A 261 24.61 15.89 -4.73
C ILE A 261 24.70 17.17 -5.58
N GLN A 262 24.87 17.00 -6.90
CA GLN A 262 24.84 18.10 -7.85
C GLN A 262 23.39 18.48 -8.19
N LEU A 263 23.05 19.75 -8.02
CA LEU A 263 21.75 20.30 -8.39
C LEU A 263 21.66 20.52 -9.91
N ILE A 264 20.53 20.14 -10.49
CA ILE A 264 20.13 20.46 -11.86
C ILE A 264 18.76 21.15 -11.78
N GLU A 265 18.69 22.40 -12.23
CA GLU A 265 17.48 23.21 -12.15
C GLU A 265 16.56 23.04 -13.36
N TYR A 266 15.26 22.93 -13.12
CA TYR A 266 14.18 23.04 -14.11
C TYR A 266 13.21 24.18 -13.73
N GLU A 267 12.44 24.69 -14.69
CA GLU A 267 11.63 25.90 -14.48
C GLU A 267 10.35 25.64 -13.64
N ASP A 268 9.59 24.58 -13.91
CA ASP A 268 8.42 24.18 -13.09
C ASP A 268 8.12 22.67 -13.12
N HIS A 269 7.28 22.21 -12.18
CA HIS A 269 6.85 20.81 -12.04
C HIS A 269 5.92 20.36 -13.18
N GLY A 270 5.74 19.05 -13.33
CA GLY A 270 4.96 18.47 -14.43
C GLY A 270 5.74 18.55 -15.76
N PRO A 271 5.16 19.09 -16.84
CA PRO A 271 5.79 19.07 -18.17
C PRO A 271 7.25 19.58 -18.24
N PRO A 272 7.67 20.69 -17.59
CA PRO A 272 9.07 21.14 -17.69
C PRO A 272 10.07 20.22 -16.96
N LEU A 273 9.63 19.50 -15.93
CA LEU A 273 10.40 18.41 -15.32
C LEU A 273 10.49 17.19 -16.25
N ALA A 274 9.39 16.84 -16.92
CA ALA A 274 9.40 15.79 -17.95
C ALA A 274 10.32 16.16 -19.12
N ASP A 275 10.35 17.42 -19.56
CA ASP A 275 11.26 17.90 -20.60
C ASP A 275 12.74 17.85 -20.18
N CYS A 276 13.04 18.11 -18.90
CA CYS A 276 14.38 17.90 -18.33
C CYS A 276 14.80 16.42 -18.42
N LEU A 277 13.93 15.50 -18.00
CA LEU A 277 14.16 14.06 -18.06
C LEU A 277 14.26 13.54 -19.50
N ASN A 278 13.41 14.04 -20.40
CA ASN A 278 13.44 13.72 -21.83
C ASN A 278 14.70 14.27 -22.51
N ALA A 279 15.20 15.43 -22.12
CA ALA A 279 16.47 15.98 -22.60
C ALA A 279 17.66 15.12 -22.13
N LEU A 280 17.63 14.61 -20.91
CA LEU A 280 18.62 13.67 -20.38
C LEU A 280 18.58 12.33 -21.13
N SER A 281 17.39 11.77 -21.36
CA SER A 281 17.21 10.55 -22.18
C SER A 281 17.76 10.74 -23.61
N ARG A 282 17.42 11.85 -24.28
CA ARG A 282 17.97 12.18 -25.62
C ARG A 282 19.49 12.36 -25.62
N ALA A 283 20.07 12.96 -24.58
CA ALA A 283 21.52 13.09 -24.46
C ALA A 283 22.22 11.73 -24.23
N ALA A 284 21.57 10.81 -23.51
CA ALA A 284 22.09 9.47 -23.26
C ALA A 284 21.98 8.56 -24.49
N PHE A 285 20.79 8.45 -25.09
CA PHE A 285 20.47 7.43 -26.09
C PHE A 285 20.25 7.96 -27.54
N GLY A 286 20.32 9.28 -27.73
CA GLY A 286 19.94 9.93 -29.00
C GLY A 286 18.43 10.15 -29.12
N GLU A 287 17.99 10.68 -30.26
CA GLU A 287 16.55 10.73 -30.58
C GLU A 287 16.07 9.32 -30.90
N SER A 288 15.20 8.77 -30.05
CA SER A 288 14.50 7.53 -30.37
C SER A 288 13.54 7.79 -31.53
N PRO A 289 13.64 7.07 -32.67
CA PRO A 289 12.64 7.17 -33.72
C PRO A 289 11.31 6.68 -33.15
N ALA A 290 10.33 7.57 -33.07
CA ALA A 290 8.99 7.21 -32.65
C ALA A 290 8.44 6.16 -33.63
N ARG A 291 8.24 4.92 -33.16
CA ARG A 291 7.47 3.93 -33.92
C ARG A 291 6.08 4.53 -34.14
N PRO A 292 5.66 4.83 -35.39
CA PRO A 292 4.30 5.29 -35.62
C PRO A 292 3.35 4.16 -35.24
N ALA A 293 2.27 4.49 -34.54
CA ALA A 293 1.16 3.55 -34.41
C ALA A 293 0.66 3.19 -35.82
N MET A 294 0.36 1.92 -36.09
CA MET A 294 -0.23 1.50 -37.36
C MET A 294 -1.69 1.95 -37.42
N GLY A 295 -1.89 3.23 -37.75
CA GLY A 295 -3.20 3.82 -38.00
C GLY A 295 -3.80 3.29 -39.30
N ILE A 296 -5.05 2.84 -39.22
CA ILE A 296 -5.85 2.44 -40.39
C ILE A 296 -6.07 3.69 -41.26
N PRO A 297 -5.83 3.64 -42.59
CA PRO A 297 -5.88 4.83 -43.43
C PRO A 297 -7.33 5.30 -43.70
N GLY A 298 -7.68 6.46 -43.14
CA GLY A 298 -8.84 7.25 -43.56
C GLY A 298 -8.55 8.04 -44.86
N PRO A 299 -9.59 8.42 -45.64
CA PRO A 299 -9.41 9.05 -46.94
C PRO A 299 -8.90 10.50 -46.86
N ALA A 300 -8.19 10.92 -47.92
CA ALA A 300 -7.51 12.21 -47.98
C ALA A 300 -8.44 13.41 -48.23
N SER A 301 -8.02 14.59 -47.75
CA SER A 301 -8.59 15.90 -48.10
C SER A 301 -7.49 16.86 -48.59
N ILE A 302 -7.82 17.70 -49.57
CA ILE A 302 -6.87 18.47 -50.39
C ILE A 302 -6.55 19.85 -49.74
N PRO A 303 -5.29 20.35 -49.81
CA PRO A 303 -4.90 21.61 -49.17
C PRO A 303 -5.30 22.86 -49.99
N ALA A 304 -5.58 23.97 -49.28
CA ALA A 304 -5.70 25.31 -49.84
C ALA A 304 -4.47 26.18 -49.46
N ARG A 305 -4.18 27.23 -50.26
CA ARG A 305 -2.98 28.09 -50.14
C ARG A 305 -3.31 29.54 -49.71
N PRO A 306 -2.31 30.35 -49.29
CA PRO A 306 -2.52 31.49 -48.38
C PRO A 306 -2.46 32.89 -49.02
N GLY A 307 -2.82 33.89 -48.20
CA GLY A 307 -2.46 35.31 -48.29
C GLY A 307 -2.98 36.04 -47.04
N SER A 308 -2.51 37.22 -46.64
CA SER A 308 -1.32 37.99 -47.04
C SER A 308 -1.11 39.18 -46.08
N SER A 309 0.11 39.47 -45.65
CA SER A 309 0.44 40.72 -44.92
C SER A 309 0.47 41.93 -45.88
N PRO A 310 0.41 43.17 -45.35
CA PRO A 310 1.67 43.88 -45.08
C PRO A 310 1.69 44.77 -43.80
N ALA A 311 2.84 45.38 -43.54
CA ALA A 311 3.14 46.46 -42.59
C ALA A 311 3.77 47.64 -43.41
N PRO A 312 4.44 48.70 -42.87
CA PRO A 312 4.81 49.05 -41.48
C PRO A 312 4.64 50.57 -41.14
N ASP A 313 5.50 51.10 -40.24
CA ASP A 313 5.94 52.50 -40.01
C ASP A 313 5.40 53.29 -38.78
N SER A 314 6.10 54.29 -38.19
CA SER A 314 7.56 54.49 -37.92
C SER A 314 7.78 55.74 -37.01
N PHE A 315 8.89 55.82 -36.23
CA PHE A 315 9.47 57.05 -35.58
C PHE A 315 8.57 57.75 -34.50
N LEU A 316 8.94 58.61 -33.52
CA LEU A 316 10.13 59.15 -32.79
C LEU A 316 9.73 59.17 -31.26
N LEU A 317 10.51 59.36 -30.17
CA LEU A 317 11.76 60.07 -29.78
C LEU A 317 11.56 61.50 -29.17
N GLU A 318 12.50 61.86 -28.27
CA GLU A 318 12.75 63.16 -27.57
C GLU A 318 11.97 63.54 -26.29
N SER A 319 12.57 64.22 -25.28
CA SER A 319 13.98 64.29 -24.78
C SER A 319 14.08 65.09 -23.46
N PHE A 320 15.26 65.09 -22.81
CA PHE A 320 15.66 65.86 -21.59
C PHE A 320 15.01 65.44 -20.25
N LEU A 321 15.52 65.79 -19.05
CA LEU A 321 16.75 66.53 -18.66
C LEU A 321 17.46 65.80 -17.48
N SER A 322 18.24 66.50 -16.63
CA SER A 322 19.28 65.90 -15.77
C SER A 322 19.26 66.33 -14.28
N GLY A 323 19.77 65.46 -13.39
CA GLY A 323 20.13 65.76 -12.00
C GLY A 323 21.12 64.73 -11.41
N PRO A 324 22.10 65.12 -10.55
CA PRO A 324 23.15 64.22 -10.05
C PRO A 324 22.73 63.38 -8.82
N PRO A 325 23.46 62.29 -8.49
CA PRO A 325 23.00 61.29 -7.52
C PRO A 325 23.21 61.69 -6.05
N GLN A 326 22.28 61.27 -5.20
CA GLN A 326 22.44 61.21 -3.74
C GLN A 326 22.30 59.77 -3.25
N ALA A 327 23.14 59.36 -2.29
CA ALA A 327 23.08 58.04 -1.68
C ALA A 327 21.97 57.98 -0.60
N PRO A 328 21.06 56.98 -0.63
CA PRO A 328 20.02 56.85 0.38
C PRO A 328 20.55 56.25 1.70
N PRO A 329 19.94 56.57 2.85
CA PRO A 329 20.26 55.96 4.15
C PRO A 329 19.91 54.46 4.20
N PRO A 330 20.44 53.70 5.18
CA PRO A 330 20.20 52.26 5.29
C PRO A 330 18.70 51.94 5.42
N ARG A 331 18.18 51.16 4.48
CA ARG A 331 16.80 50.65 4.53
C ARG A 331 16.68 49.55 5.59
N ALA A 332 15.67 49.65 6.43
CA ALA A 332 15.17 48.51 7.19
C ALA A 332 14.70 47.39 6.24
N ALA A 333 14.70 46.14 6.72
CA ALA A 333 14.26 45.00 5.93
C ALA A 333 12.78 45.16 5.48
N PRO A 334 12.43 44.76 4.25
CA PRO A 334 11.04 44.76 3.82
C PRO A 334 10.23 43.74 4.65
N PRO A 335 8.94 44.02 4.94
CA PRO A 335 8.07 43.00 5.52
C PRO A 335 7.95 41.81 4.57
N ALA A 336 7.86 40.60 5.12
CA ALA A 336 7.70 39.38 4.34
C ALA A 336 6.45 39.47 3.44
N SER A 337 6.60 39.04 2.17
CA SER A 337 5.47 38.96 1.25
C SER A 337 4.34 38.13 1.88
N PRO A 338 3.07 38.55 1.79
CA PRO A 338 1.96 37.80 2.36
C PRO A 338 1.91 36.43 1.69
N GLN A 339 2.07 35.37 2.49
CA GLN A 339 1.84 34.02 1.99
C GLN A 339 0.41 33.92 1.46
N PRO A 340 0.17 33.22 0.33
CA PRO A 340 -1.18 32.98 -0.12
C PRO A 340 -1.92 32.24 0.99
N ARG A 341 -3.07 32.78 1.41
CA ARG A 341 -3.93 32.10 2.40
C ARG A 341 -4.19 30.68 1.90
N PRO A 342 -4.13 29.64 2.77
CA PRO A 342 -4.56 28.32 2.37
C PRO A 342 -6.01 28.43 1.92
N VAL A 343 -6.25 28.16 0.63
CA VAL A 343 -7.59 27.90 0.13
C VAL A 343 -8.04 26.64 0.88
N PRO A 344 -9.16 26.66 1.62
CA PRO A 344 -9.67 25.44 2.22
C PRO A 344 -9.82 24.40 1.11
N LEU A 345 -9.42 23.15 1.36
CA LEU A 345 -9.93 22.08 0.52
C LEU A 345 -11.44 22.08 0.71
N GLU A 346 -12.18 22.45 -0.32
CA GLU A 346 -13.52 21.88 -0.53
C GLU A 346 -13.34 20.37 -0.34
N SER A 347 -14.10 19.80 0.58
CA SER A 347 -13.83 18.48 1.14
C SER A 347 -13.61 17.47 0.01
N ALA A 348 -12.36 17.04 -0.17
CA ALA A 348 -12.02 15.95 -1.06
C ALA A 348 -12.77 14.73 -0.52
N LEU A 349 -13.91 14.44 -1.15
CA LEU A 349 -15.01 13.65 -0.58
C LEU A 349 -14.41 12.41 0.07
N VAL A 350 -14.59 12.28 1.39
CA VAL A 350 -14.35 11.01 2.06
C VAL A 350 -15.20 10.01 1.29
N PRO A 351 -14.61 8.97 0.67
CA PRO A 351 -15.38 8.04 -0.13
C PRO A 351 -16.52 7.52 0.75
N PRO A 352 -17.76 7.48 0.22
CA PRO A 352 -18.91 7.04 1.01
C PRO A 352 -18.59 5.66 1.60
N ALA A 353 -19.03 5.42 2.84
CA ALA A 353 -18.83 4.13 3.49
C ALA A 353 -19.28 3.01 2.52
N PRO A 354 -18.46 1.96 2.34
CA PRO A 354 -18.67 1.00 1.25
C PRO A 354 -20.09 0.43 1.30
N PRO A 355 -20.76 0.29 0.15
CA PRO A 355 -22.19 0.02 0.09
C PRO A 355 -22.54 -1.25 0.84
N HIS A 356 -23.43 -1.11 1.83
CA HIS A 356 -23.80 -2.20 2.71
C HIS A 356 -24.82 -3.13 2.06
N VAL A 357 -24.49 -4.43 2.00
CA VAL A 357 -25.42 -5.48 1.59
C VAL A 357 -25.89 -6.24 2.84
N PRO A 358 -27.21 -6.22 3.17
CA PRO A 358 -27.74 -6.89 4.35
C PRO A 358 -27.69 -8.41 4.21
N ARG A 359 -27.24 -9.11 5.25
CA ARG A 359 -27.07 -10.58 5.27
C ARG A 359 -27.86 -11.22 6.41
N GLU A 360 -29.08 -10.73 6.65
CA GLU A 360 -29.92 -11.03 7.82
C GLU A 360 -30.01 -12.52 8.20
N ALA A 361 -30.10 -13.42 7.21
CA ALA A 361 -30.13 -14.86 7.46
C ALA A 361 -28.82 -15.41 8.05
N LEU A 362 -27.66 -14.96 7.55
CA LEU A 362 -26.34 -15.30 8.09
C LEU A 362 -26.12 -14.62 9.44
N GLU A 363 -26.47 -13.35 9.57
CA GLU A 363 -26.44 -12.59 10.83
C GLU A 363 -27.22 -13.32 11.93
N HIS A 364 -28.44 -13.79 11.64
CA HIS A 364 -29.27 -14.54 12.57
C HIS A 364 -28.68 -15.92 12.91
N VAL A 365 -28.14 -16.65 11.93
CA VAL A 365 -27.48 -17.96 12.17
C VAL A 365 -26.26 -17.81 13.06
N TYR A 366 -25.40 -16.82 12.81
CA TYR A 366 -24.18 -16.58 13.60
C TYR A 366 -24.51 -16.09 15.02
N SER A 367 -25.45 -15.15 15.20
CA SER A 367 -25.93 -14.74 16.52
C SER A 367 -26.55 -15.90 17.30
N ARG A 368 -27.32 -16.78 16.65
CA ARG A 368 -27.88 -17.98 17.30
C ARG A 368 -26.80 -18.94 17.76
N ILE A 369 -25.70 -19.11 17.03
CA ILE A 369 -24.56 -19.93 17.48
C ILE A 369 -23.89 -19.28 18.69
N LEU A 370 -23.62 -17.98 18.66
CA LEU A 370 -23.03 -17.26 19.80
C LEU A 370 -23.91 -17.36 21.07
N TRP A 371 -25.23 -17.18 20.96
CA TRP A 371 -26.15 -17.29 22.11
C TRP A 371 -26.34 -18.73 22.64
N THR A 372 -26.07 -19.76 21.84
CA THR A 372 -26.29 -21.17 22.25
C THR A 372 -25.02 -21.95 22.56
N GLN A 373 -23.85 -21.47 22.11
CA GLN A 373 -22.56 -22.16 22.27
C GLN A 373 -21.46 -21.23 22.84
N HIS A 374 -21.77 -19.95 23.07
CA HIS A 374 -20.89 -18.89 23.61
C HIS A 374 -19.60 -18.60 22.81
N ARG A 375 -19.28 -19.38 21.78
CA ARG A 375 -18.15 -19.16 20.88
C ARG A 375 -18.53 -19.48 19.43
N LEU A 376 -17.95 -18.74 18.47
CA LEU A 376 -18.05 -18.97 17.03
C LEU A 376 -16.72 -18.53 16.37
N VAL A 377 -16.21 -19.35 15.46
CA VAL A 377 -15.09 -18.97 14.58
C VAL A 377 -15.63 -18.76 13.16
N LEU A 378 -15.32 -17.61 12.57
CA LEU A 378 -15.59 -17.33 11.15
C LEU A 378 -14.29 -17.43 10.37
N PHE A 379 -14.31 -18.25 9.31
CA PHE A 379 -13.23 -18.39 8.35
C PHE A 379 -13.68 -17.83 6.99
N ALA A 380 -12.74 -17.24 6.26
CA ALA A 380 -12.90 -16.83 4.89
C ALA A 380 -11.53 -16.83 4.19
N PRO A 381 -11.50 -16.80 2.85
CA PRO A 381 -10.35 -16.29 2.11
C PRO A 381 -9.94 -14.89 2.58
N GLU A 382 -8.70 -14.49 2.27
CA GLU A 382 -8.21 -13.14 2.53
C GLU A 382 -9.04 -12.08 1.79
N GLU A 383 -9.52 -11.07 2.52
CA GLU A 383 -10.51 -10.08 2.06
C GLU A 383 -11.90 -10.67 1.67
N GLY A 384 -12.21 -11.91 2.08
CA GLY A 384 -13.50 -12.59 1.87
C GLY A 384 -14.67 -12.15 2.78
N GLY A 385 -14.59 -10.97 3.39
CA GLY A 385 -15.73 -10.35 4.10
C GLY A 385 -16.08 -10.87 5.51
N ALA A 386 -15.24 -11.71 6.13
CA ALA A 386 -15.48 -12.19 7.50
C ALA A 386 -15.57 -11.05 8.55
N GLU A 387 -14.78 -9.98 8.40
CA GLU A 387 -14.88 -8.81 9.27
C GLU A 387 -16.22 -8.06 9.08
N SER A 388 -16.66 -7.91 7.83
CA SER A 388 -17.87 -7.18 7.46
C SER A 388 -19.11 -7.81 8.10
N ILE A 389 -19.27 -9.13 8.00
CA ILE A 389 -20.39 -9.84 8.65
C ILE A 389 -20.25 -9.88 10.17
N ALA A 390 -19.02 -9.89 10.70
CA ALA A 390 -18.79 -9.82 12.15
C ALA A 390 -19.22 -8.48 12.76
N ARG A 391 -19.03 -7.37 12.04
CA ARG A 391 -19.54 -6.04 12.46
C ARG A 391 -21.07 -6.04 12.57
N ARG A 392 -21.77 -6.67 11.61
CA ARG A 392 -23.23 -6.84 11.64
C ARG A 392 -23.73 -7.66 12.84
N VAL A 393 -23.08 -8.78 13.12
CA VAL A 393 -23.37 -9.61 14.31
C VAL A 393 -23.08 -8.83 15.61
N ALA A 394 -22.01 -8.03 15.65
CA ALA A 394 -21.64 -7.22 16.80
C ALA A 394 -22.62 -6.06 17.08
N GLU A 395 -23.24 -5.45 16.06
CA GLU A 395 -24.25 -4.39 16.24
C GLU A 395 -25.43 -4.83 17.14
N GLN A 396 -25.79 -6.11 17.12
CA GLN A 396 -26.86 -6.69 17.96
C GLN A 396 -26.52 -6.65 19.46
N TYR A 397 -25.24 -6.52 19.82
CA TYR A 397 -24.78 -6.34 21.20
C TYR A 397 -24.69 -4.85 21.60
N GLY A 398 -24.76 -3.93 20.63
CA GLY A 398 -24.68 -2.48 20.85
C GLY A 398 -23.33 -2.07 21.45
N LYS A 399 -23.35 -1.41 22.61
CA LYS A 399 -22.13 -0.98 23.31
C LYS A 399 -21.40 -2.12 24.06
N ARG A 400 -21.95 -3.34 24.07
CA ARG A 400 -21.45 -4.49 24.86
C ARG A 400 -20.50 -5.34 24.02
N VAL A 401 -19.54 -4.68 23.38
CA VAL A 401 -18.58 -5.30 22.46
C VAL A 401 -17.19 -4.75 22.74
N THR A 402 -16.20 -5.64 22.91
CA THR A 402 -14.78 -5.27 22.82
C THR A 402 -14.16 -5.94 21.61
N TRP A 403 -13.56 -5.14 20.73
CA TRP A 403 -12.75 -5.64 19.63
C TRP A 403 -11.32 -5.86 20.13
N LEU A 404 -10.82 -7.09 19.95
CA LEU A 404 -9.49 -7.53 20.28
C LEU A 404 -8.70 -7.63 18.97
N GLU A 405 -7.91 -6.60 18.66
CA GLU A 405 -7.12 -6.51 17.43
C GLU A 405 -5.62 -6.70 17.75
N PRO A 406 -5.01 -7.87 17.48
CA PRO A 406 -3.58 -8.06 17.67
C PRO A 406 -2.75 -7.04 16.88
N PRO A 407 -1.59 -6.60 17.40
CA PRO A 407 -0.75 -5.62 16.70
C PRO A 407 -0.20 -6.22 15.40
N ASN A 408 -0.12 -5.43 14.33
CA ASN A 408 0.54 -5.84 13.08
C ASN A 408 2.08 -5.77 13.21
N LEU A 409 2.62 -6.59 14.12
CA LEU A 409 4.03 -6.74 14.42
C LEU A 409 4.36 -8.24 14.45
N PRO A 410 5.12 -8.79 13.49
CA PRO A 410 5.49 -10.22 13.47
C PRO A 410 6.27 -10.66 14.71
N GLU A 411 7.08 -9.76 15.28
CA GLU A 411 7.67 -9.89 16.60
C GLU A 411 7.26 -8.69 17.48
N CYS A 412 6.73 -8.98 18.67
CA CYS A 412 6.47 -7.99 19.72
C CYS A 412 6.52 -8.67 21.10
N THR A 413 6.72 -7.92 22.18
CA THR A 413 6.66 -8.50 23.54
C THR A 413 5.21 -8.85 23.93
N GLU A 414 5.03 -9.67 24.98
CA GLU A 414 3.70 -9.89 25.57
C GLU A 414 3.09 -8.55 26.01
N ALA A 415 3.89 -7.64 26.58
CA ALA A 415 3.42 -6.34 27.01
C ALA A 415 2.96 -5.46 25.84
N ASP A 416 3.64 -5.50 24.68
CA ASP A 416 3.18 -4.78 23.49
C ASP A 416 1.86 -5.36 22.94
N TYR A 417 1.75 -6.69 22.95
CA TYR A 417 0.57 -7.42 22.52
C TYR A 417 -0.64 -7.11 23.42
N CYS A 418 -0.46 -7.16 24.73
CA CYS A 418 -1.54 -6.91 25.69
C CYS A 418 -1.94 -5.42 25.72
N ARG A 419 -0.99 -4.48 25.61
CA ARG A 419 -1.29 -3.05 25.45
C ARG A 419 -2.13 -2.77 24.20
N ALA A 420 -1.79 -3.40 23.06
CA ALA A 420 -2.54 -3.25 21.82
C ALA A 420 -3.97 -3.83 21.91
N LEU A 421 -4.15 -4.98 22.56
CA LEU A 421 -5.47 -5.59 22.78
C LEU A 421 -6.34 -4.84 23.80
N ALA A 422 -5.72 -4.21 24.81
CA ALA A 422 -6.42 -3.49 25.86
C ALA A 422 -6.84 -2.06 25.46
N GLY A 423 -6.09 -1.43 24.54
CA GLY A 423 -6.13 0.02 24.32
C GLY A 423 -5.49 0.83 25.46
N ASP A 424 -4.96 0.19 26.50
CA ASP A 424 -4.33 0.83 27.66
C ASP A 424 -2.84 0.46 27.74
N THR A 425 -2.02 1.47 27.99
CA THR A 425 -0.59 1.38 28.28
C THR A 425 -0.24 0.66 29.58
N GLN A 426 -1.17 0.56 30.54
CA GLN A 426 -0.91 -0.09 31.83
C GLN A 426 -1.03 -1.62 31.76
N VAL A 427 -1.72 -2.17 30.76
CA VAL A 427 -1.96 -3.61 30.63
C VAL A 427 -0.76 -4.29 29.95
N THR A 428 0.13 -4.85 30.76
CA THR A 428 1.42 -5.42 30.33
C THR A 428 1.49 -6.96 30.34
N SER A 429 0.40 -7.64 30.70
CA SER A 429 0.31 -9.11 30.69
C SER A 429 -1.11 -9.62 30.37
N PHE A 430 -1.22 -10.91 30.03
CA PHE A 430 -2.51 -11.52 29.73
C PHE A 430 -3.48 -11.55 30.94
N ASP A 431 -2.98 -11.76 32.16
CA ASP A 431 -3.82 -11.70 33.36
C ASP A 431 -4.39 -10.29 33.59
N ALA A 432 -3.60 -9.24 33.37
CA ALA A 432 -4.05 -7.85 33.47
C ALA A 432 -5.09 -7.51 32.39
N LEU A 433 -4.92 -8.02 31.17
CA LEU A 433 -5.90 -7.90 30.08
C LEU A 433 -7.23 -8.57 30.45
N GLY A 434 -7.18 -9.76 31.05
CA GLY A 434 -8.38 -10.47 31.50
C GLY A 434 -9.16 -9.71 32.56
N GLU A 435 -8.46 -9.13 33.52
CA GLU A 435 -9.09 -8.33 34.58
C GLU A 435 -9.71 -7.03 34.02
N GLN A 436 -9.03 -6.31 33.11
CA GLN A 436 -9.62 -5.15 32.44
C GLN A 436 -10.89 -5.55 31.66
N LEU A 437 -10.84 -6.61 30.86
CA LEU A 437 -11.99 -7.05 30.05
C LEU A 437 -13.18 -7.49 30.92
N ARG A 438 -12.92 -8.04 32.12
CA ARG A 438 -13.96 -8.36 33.10
C ARG A 438 -14.61 -7.12 33.71
N GLN A 439 -13.80 -6.17 34.17
CA GLN A 439 -14.31 -4.92 34.74
C GLN A 439 -15.08 -4.09 33.70
N GLN A 440 -14.59 -4.06 32.46
CA GLN A 440 -15.28 -3.46 31.33
C GLN A 440 -16.64 -4.13 31.10
N ALA A 441 -16.69 -5.46 31.01
CA ALA A 441 -17.92 -6.21 30.78
C ALA A 441 -18.93 -6.07 31.93
N GLU A 442 -18.51 -6.16 33.20
CA GLU A 442 -19.39 -5.94 34.36
C GLU A 442 -19.99 -4.52 34.39
N SER A 443 -19.28 -3.51 33.85
CA SER A 443 -19.80 -2.14 33.72
C SER A 443 -20.83 -1.95 32.59
N LEU A 444 -20.85 -2.86 31.59
CA LEU A 444 -21.63 -2.72 30.36
C LEU A 444 -22.91 -3.58 30.33
N GLY A 445 -23.01 -4.66 31.11
CA GLY A 445 -24.27 -5.40 31.25
C GLY A 445 -24.15 -6.84 31.76
N ARG A 446 -25.16 -7.66 31.41
CA ARG A 446 -25.24 -9.09 31.75
C ARG A 446 -24.70 -10.03 30.67
N GLU A 447 -24.40 -9.51 29.48
CA GLU A 447 -23.72 -10.24 28.41
C GLU A 447 -22.75 -9.27 27.72
N HIS A 448 -21.65 -9.80 27.18
CA HIS A 448 -20.63 -9.02 26.50
C HIS A 448 -19.95 -9.85 25.39
N LEU A 449 -19.81 -9.27 24.20
CA LEU A 449 -19.16 -9.91 23.06
C LEU A 449 -17.68 -9.48 22.97
N LEU A 450 -16.79 -10.45 22.96
CA LEU A 450 -15.40 -10.26 22.53
C LEU A 450 -15.31 -10.62 21.04
N VAL A 451 -14.81 -9.71 20.20
CA VAL A 451 -14.55 -9.97 18.78
C VAL A 451 -13.03 -10.01 18.57
N LEU A 452 -12.47 -11.21 18.40
CA LEU A 452 -11.03 -11.41 18.27
C LEU A 452 -10.62 -11.58 16.82
N ARG A 453 -9.75 -10.68 16.33
CA ARG A 453 -9.05 -10.85 15.06
C ARG A 453 -7.87 -11.80 15.24
N TYR A 454 -7.60 -12.65 14.25
CA TYR A 454 -6.45 -13.56 14.27
C TYR A 454 -5.37 -13.30 13.21
N GLU A 455 -5.58 -12.31 12.34
CA GLU A 455 -4.76 -12.02 11.15
C GLU A 455 -3.34 -11.55 11.52
N TRP A 456 -3.18 -10.90 12.66
CA TRP A 456 -1.99 -10.14 13.03
C TRP A 456 -1.28 -10.67 14.30
N GLY A 457 -0.07 -10.17 14.52
CA GLY A 457 0.75 -10.46 15.71
C GLY A 457 1.32 -11.88 15.77
N PRO A 458 2.17 -12.18 16.78
CA PRO A 458 2.84 -13.48 16.91
C PRO A 458 1.86 -14.61 17.26
N LEU A 459 2.00 -15.78 16.61
CA LEU A 459 1.14 -16.94 16.85
C LEU A 459 1.21 -17.48 18.29
N GLY A 460 2.38 -17.40 18.94
CA GLY A 460 2.54 -17.81 20.34
C GLY A 460 1.76 -16.93 21.33
N HIS A 461 1.61 -15.64 21.03
CA HIS A 461 0.77 -14.72 21.82
C HIS A 461 -0.72 -14.99 21.58
N LEU A 462 -1.11 -15.31 20.34
CA LEU A 462 -2.49 -15.67 20.00
C LEU A 462 -2.94 -16.99 20.66
N ASP A 463 -2.07 -17.99 20.70
CA ASP A 463 -2.29 -19.23 21.46
C ASP A 463 -2.37 -18.97 22.98
N THR A 464 -1.48 -18.14 23.52
CA THR A 464 -1.48 -17.77 24.94
C THR A 464 -2.75 -17.00 25.32
N LEU A 465 -3.18 -16.04 24.50
CA LEU A 465 -4.48 -15.38 24.62
C LEU A 465 -5.64 -16.38 24.56
N GLY A 466 -5.60 -17.31 23.60
CA GLY A 466 -6.63 -18.34 23.44
C GLY A 466 -6.79 -19.25 24.66
N LYS A 467 -5.70 -19.57 25.38
CA LYS A 467 -5.75 -20.30 26.66
C LYS A 467 -6.39 -19.47 27.77
N HIS A 468 -6.04 -18.19 27.88
CA HIS A 468 -6.61 -17.29 28.88
C HIS A 468 -8.10 -17.03 28.62
N LEU A 469 -8.50 -16.71 27.38
CA LEU A 469 -9.91 -16.55 26.97
C LEU A 469 -10.74 -17.80 27.30
N ARG A 470 -10.22 -19.00 27.05
CA ARG A 470 -10.92 -20.25 27.40
C ARG A 470 -11.18 -20.34 28.90
N ARG A 471 -10.13 -20.11 29.70
CA ARG A 471 -10.22 -20.11 31.17
C ARG A 471 -11.23 -19.06 31.66
N TRP A 472 -11.27 -17.87 31.06
CA TRP A 472 -12.22 -16.82 31.46
C TRP A 472 -13.68 -17.13 31.08
N LEU A 473 -13.91 -17.92 30.03
CA LEU A 473 -15.23 -18.43 29.63
C LEU A 473 -15.70 -19.62 30.48
N GLU A 474 -14.76 -20.41 31.02
CA GLU A 474 -15.03 -21.56 31.89
C GLU A 474 -15.12 -21.17 33.39
N GLU A 475 -14.54 -20.03 33.81
CA GLU A 475 -14.65 -19.48 35.16
C GLU A 475 -16.01 -18.78 35.42
N PRO A 476 -16.70 -19.00 36.57
CA PRO A 476 -17.99 -18.38 36.85
C PRO A 476 -17.96 -16.85 36.90
N SER A 477 -18.82 -16.20 36.10
CA SER A 477 -18.96 -14.74 36.04
C SER A 477 -20.41 -14.27 36.21
N LYS A 478 -20.58 -12.99 36.56
CA LYS A 478 -21.89 -12.30 36.53
C LYS A 478 -22.33 -11.92 35.11
N VAL A 479 -21.43 -12.03 34.13
CA VAL A 479 -21.63 -11.65 32.73
C VAL A 479 -21.48 -12.89 31.84
N ALA A 480 -22.43 -13.11 30.94
CA ALA A 480 -22.32 -14.08 29.86
C ALA A 480 -21.36 -13.55 28.79
N PHE A 481 -20.15 -14.09 28.74
CA PHE A 481 -19.18 -13.77 27.69
C PHE A 481 -19.47 -14.57 26.43
N HIS A 482 -19.53 -13.90 25.28
CA HIS A 482 -19.52 -14.54 23.97
C HIS A 482 -18.23 -14.19 23.23
N LEU A 483 -17.67 -15.13 22.46
CA LEU A 483 -16.45 -14.92 21.67
C LEU A 483 -16.70 -15.17 20.18
N LEU A 484 -16.55 -14.13 19.36
CA LEU A 484 -16.53 -14.22 17.91
C LEU A 484 -15.09 -14.08 17.41
N VAL A 485 -14.54 -15.15 16.84
CA VAL A 485 -13.17 -15.19 16.30
C VAL A 485 -13.23 -15.01 14.79
N VAL A 486 -12.49 -14.05 14.23
CA VAL A 486 -12.67 -13.58 12.84
C VAL A 486 -11.35 -13.27 12.14
N GLY A 487 -11.33 -13.44 10.82
CA GLY A 487 -10.23 -13.03 9.96
C GLY A 487 -10.32 -13.68 8.57
N GLY A 488 -9.36 -13.35 7.71
CA GLY A 488 -9.10 -14.07 6.45
C GLY A 488 -7.81 -14.90 6.48
N GLY A 489 -7.51 -15.55 5.37
CA GLY A 489 -6.17 -16.06 5.05
C GLY A 489 -5.70 -17.31 5.82
N ALA A 490 -4.48 -17.76 5.50
CA ALA A 490 -3.91 -19.04 5.92
C ALA A 490 -3.83 -19.25 7.46
N ARG A 491 -3.87 -18.16 8.24
CA ARG A 491 -3.93 -18.21 9.72
C ARG A 491 -5.23 -18.83 10.24
N GLY A 492 -6.32 -18.82 9.45
CA GLY A 492 -7.57 -19.51 9.77
C GLY A 492 -7.39 -21.03 9.79
N ALA A 493 -6.86 -21.59 8.70
CA ALA A 493 -6.47 -23.00 8.60
C ALA A 493 -5.54 -23.43 9.74
N TRP A 494 -4.53 -22.60 10.05
CA TRP A 494 -3.61 -22.87 11.16
C TRP A 494 -4.34 -23.04 12.50
N LEU A 495 -5.33 -22.18 12.79
CA LEU A 495 -6.13 -22.22 14.02
C LEU A 495 -7.03 -23.45 14.17
N GLN A 496 -7.43 -24.11 13.09
CA GLN A 496 -8.24 -25.34 13.17
C GLN A 496 -7.42 -26.52 13.72
N HIS A 497 -6.15 -26.62 13.29
CA HIS A 497 -5.33 -27.81 13.44
C HIS A 497 -4.21 -27.71 14.48
N ASN A 498 -3.59 -26.54 14.62
CA ASN A 498 -2.36 -26.38 15.39
C ASN A 498 -2.57 -25.87 16.83
N VAL A 499 -3.82 -25.59 17.21
CA VAL A 499 -4.16 -25.09 18.55
C VAL A 499 -4.20 -26.22 19.59
N PRO A 500 -3.59 -26.02 20.78
CA PRO A 500 -3.63 -27.02 21.84
C PRO A 500 -5.04 -27.13 22.45
N LYS A 501 -5.32 -28.28 23.08
CA LYS A 501 -6.63 -28.58 23.70
C LYS A 501 -7.09 -27.59 24.78
N SER A 502 -6.17 -26.82 25.35
CA SER A 502 -6.46 -25.76 26.34
C SER A 502 -6.81 -24.41 25.71
N SER A 503 -6.77 -24.26 24.39
CA SER A 503 -7.09 -23.00 23.71
C SER A 503 -8.59 -22.88 23.40
N VAL A 504 -9.12 -21.66 23.37
CA VAL A 504 -10.55 -21.35 23.14
C VAL A 504 -11.03 -21.71 21.74
N PHE A 505 -10.11 -21.73 20.78
CA PHE A 505 -10.37 -22.14 19.40
C PHE A 505 -10.68 -23.64 19.28
N LYS A 506 -10.19 -24.47 20.22
CA LYS A 506 -10.38 -25.92 20.15
C LYS A 506 -11.82 -26.28 20.54
N ASP A 507 -12.45 -27.04 19.65
CA ASP A 507 -13.85 -27.48 19.73
C ASP A 507 -14.83 -26.29 19.75
N ALA A 508 -14.46 -25.18 19.11
CA ALA A 508 -15.37 -24.10 18.75
C ALA A 508 -16.14 -24.46 17.45
N PRO A 509 -17.43 -24.12 17.36
CA PRO A 509 -18.14 -24.23 16.09
C PRO A 509 -17.54 -23.21 15.12
N HIS A 510 -17.19 -23.68 13.92
CA HIS A 510 -16.68 -22.82 12.86
C HIS A 510 -17.66 -22.71 11.71
N ARG A 511 -17.63 -21.60 10.98
CA ARG A 511 -18.40 -21.38 9.75
C ARG A 511 -17.54 -20.66 8.73
N GLU A 512 -17.62 -21.12 7.49
CA GLU A 512 -17.20 -20.31 6.35
C GLU A 512 -18.16 -19.13 6.18
N VAL A 513 -17.62 -18.00 5.72
CA VAL A 513 -18.40 -16.83 5.28
C VAL A 513 -18.49 -16.89 3.76
N PRO A 514 -19.69 -17.09 3.18
CA PRO A 514 -19.83 -17.34 1.74
C PRO A 514 -19.55 -16.07 0.92
N ASP A 515 -19.06 -16.26 -0.30
CA ASP A 515 -18.99 -15.23 -1.34
C ASP A 515 -20.35 -14.55 -1.58
N PHE A 516 -20.35 -13.38 -2.23
CA PHE A 516 -21.57 -12.65 -2.57
C PHE A 516 -22.25 -13.29 -3.78
N THR A 517 -23.52 -13.65 -3.61
CA THR A 517 -24.41 -14.09 -4.69
C THR A 517 -24.66 -12.99 -5.73
N VAL A 518 -25.19 -13.34 -6.90
CA VAL A 518 -25.50 -12.36 -7.96
C VAL A 518 -26.46 -11.26 -7.46
N ASP A 519 -27.43 -11.59 -6.62
CA ASP A 519 -28.38 -10.60 -6.06
C ASP A 519 -27.70 -9.68 -5.03
N GLU A 520 -26.76 -10.20 -4.23
CA GLU A 520 -25.94 -9.40 -3.32
C GLU A 520 -24.98 -8.49 -4.07
N VAL A 521 -24.39 -8.94 -5.18
CA VAL A 521 -23.60 -8.09 -6.10
C VAL A 521 -24.49 -7.02 -6.75
N CYS A 522 -25.76 -7.31 -7.03
CA CYS A 522 -26.72 -6.31 -7.52
C CYS A 522 -26.95 -5.20 -6.48
N LEU A 523 -27.22 -5.57 -5.22
CA LEU A 523 -27.40 -4.61 -4.13
C LEU A 523 -26.12 -3.79 -3.86
N LEU A 524 -24.95 -4.42 -3.95
CA LEU A 524 -23.65 -3.77 -3.80
C LEU A 524 -23.42 -2.68 -4.87
N LEU A 525 -23.73 -3.01 -6.13
CA LEU A 525 -23.62 -2.09 -7.27
C LEU A 525 -24.66 -0.97 -7.19
N GLU A 526 -25.92 -1.28 -6.86
CA GLU A 526 -26.98 -0.26 -6.69
C GLU A 526 -26.63 0.72 -5.55
N GLY A 527 -26.07 0.22 -4.44
CA GLY A 527 -25.56 1.05 -3.34
C GLY A 527 -24.37 1.93 -3.72
N ALA A 528 -23.58 1.54 -4.73
CA ALA A 528 -22.52 2.37 -5.32
C ALA A 528 -23.03 3.41 -6.34
N GLY A 529 -24.35 3.45 -6.62
CA GLY A 529 -24.93 4.28 -7.67
C GLY A 529 -24.71 3.73 -9.09
N LEU A 530 -24.43 2.43 -9.21
CA LEU A 530 -24.21 1.72 -10.48
C LEU A 530 -25.45 0.88 -10.86
N ASP A 531 -25.58 0.55 -12.15
CA ASP A 531 -26.67 -0.28 -12.66
C ASP A 531 -26.45 -1.77 -12.31
N GLY A 532 -26.77 -2.13 -11.05
CA GLY A 532 -26.61 -3.49 -10.55
C GLY A 532 -27.44 -4.52 -11.34
N LYS A 533 -28.68 -4.18 -11.70
CA LYS A 533 -29.58 -5.08 -12.44
C LYS A 533 -29.03 -5.47 -13.82
N ARG A 534 -28.28 -4.58 -14.46
CA ARG A 534 -27.55 -4.88 -15.70
C ARG A 534 -26.26 -5.66 -15.45
N TRP A 535 -25.42 -5.21 -14.52
CA TRP A 535 -24.03 -5.64 -14.46
C TRP A 535 -23.73 -6.76 -13.46
N ALA A 536 -24.61 -7.05 -12.50
CA ALA A 536 -24.30 -7.93 -11.37
C ALA A 536 -23.84 -9.33 -11.78
N ARG A 537 -24.46 -9.94 -12.81
CA ARG A 537 -24.03 -11.24 -13.32
C ARG A 537 -22.65 -11.18 -13.97
N GLU A 538 -22.38 -10.15 -14.78
CA GLU A 538 -21.09 -9.99 -15.46
C GLU A 538 -19.94 -9.71 -14.47
N VAL A 539 -20.20 -8.90 -13.45
CA VAL A 539 -19.25 -8.64 -12.36
C VAL A 539 -19.04 -9.91 -11.51
N HIS A 540 -20.12 -10.61 -11.14
CA HIS A 540 -20.04 -11.86 -10.37
C HIS A 540 -19.29 -12.97 -11.12
N GLU A 541 -19.48 -13.13 -12.44
CA GLU A 541 -18.70 -14.07 -13.25
C GLU A 541 -17.19 -13.70 -13.31
N ALA A 542 -16.86 -12.41 -13.21
CA ALA A 542 -15.49 -11.91 -13.23
C ALA A 542 -14.79 -11.89 -11.86
N THR A 543 -15.53 -11.77 -10.74
CA THR A 543 -15.00 -11.78 -9.35
C THR A 543 -15.18 -13.11 -8.62
N GLY A 544 -16.12 -13.95 -9.03
CA GLY A 544 -16.54 -15.13 -8.29
C GLY A 544 -17.33 -14.81 -7.01
N GLY A 545 -17.87 -13.59 -6.89
CA GLY A 545 -18.57 -13.11 -5.68
C GLY A 545 -17.65 -12.63 -4.55
N HIS A 546 -16.34 -12.67 -4.74
CA HIS A 546 -15.37 -12.38 -3.67
C HIS A 546 -15.31 -10.90 -3.28
N LEU A 547 -15.47 -10.58 -1.99
CA LEU A 547 -15.62 -9.19 -1.54
C LEU A 547 -14.41 -8.31 -1.88
N GLY A 548 -13.17 -8.72 -1.59
CA GLY A 548 -11.98 -7.93 -1.94
C GLY A 548 -11.84 -7.65 -3.44
N LEU A 549 -12.28 -8.58 -4.30
CA LEU A 549 -12.32 -8.37 -5.75
C LEU A 549 -13.48 -7.45 -6.18
N LEU A 550 -14.63 -7.52 -5.51
CA LEU A 550 -15.74 -6.59 -5.72
C LEU A 550 -15.38 -5.16 -5.29
N GLU A 551 -14.69 -5.00 -4.15
CA GLU A 551 -14.18 -3.70 -3.69
C GLU A 551 -13.17 -3.10 -4.69
N GLU A 552 -12.28 -3.91 -5.28
CA GLU A 552 -11.38 -3.42 -6.35
C GLU A 552 -12.14 -3.02 -7.63
N VAL A 553 -13.23 -3.71 -7.98
CA VAL A 553 -14.11 -3.29 -9.10
C VAL A 553 -14.82 -1.97 -8.80
N LEU A 554 -15.30 -1.76 -7.57
CA LEU A 554 -15.96 -0.52 -7.15
C LEU A 554 -14.99 0.67 -7.09
N ALA A 555 -13.76 0.45 -6.63
CA ALA A 555 -12.70 1.47 -6.66
C ALA A 555 -12.25 1.79 -8.10
N GLY A 556 -12.45 0.87 -9.05
CA GLY A 556 -11.94 0.95 -10.40
C GLY A 556 -12.88 1.62 -11.40
N ALA A 557 -12.53 2.84 -11.81
CA ALA A 557 -13.13 3.46 -13.01
C ALA A 557 -12.90 2.57 -14.25
N GLY A 558 -13.97 2.30 -15.01
CA GLY A 558 -13.94 1.46 -16.21
C GLY A 558 -15.30 0.84 -16.53
N ALA A 559 -15.39 0.10 -17.63
CA ALA A 559 -16.60 -0.65 -17.96
C ALA A 559 -16.78 -1.87 -17.04
N LEU A 560 -18.04 -2.16 -16.71
CA LEU A 560 -18.46 -3.23 -15.81
C LEU A 560 -18.84 -4.53 -16.55
N ASP A 561 -18.61 -4.57 -17.86
CA ASP A 561 -18.75 -5.81 -18.63
C ASP A 561 -17.70 -6.84 -18.19
N ARG A 562 -18.05 -8.12 -18.36
CA ARG A 562 -17.27 -9.25 -17.84
C ARG A 562 -15.84 -9.27 -18.39
N GLU A 563 -15.62 -8.84 -19.63
CA GLU A 563 -14.28 -8.83 -20.22
C GLU A 563 -13.43 -7.68 -19.66
N SER A 564 -13.96 -6.45 -19.63
CA SER A 564 -13.28 -5.29 -19.04
C SER A 564 -12.98 -5.47 -17.56
N VAL A 565 -13.87 -6.12 -16.79
CA VAL A 565 -13.61 -6.45 -15.38
C VAL A 565 -12.53 -7.53 -15.27
N THR A 566 -12.64 -8.62 -16.04
CA THR A 566 -11.64 -9.72 -16.07
C THR A 566 -10.24 -9.19 -16.41
N GLN A 567 -10.10 -8.38 -17.47
CA GLN A 567 -8.80 -7.86 -17.91
C GLN A 567 -8.18 -6.88 -16.90
N ARG A 568 -9.00 -6.10 -16.16
CA ARG A 568 -8.52 -5.23 -15.09
C ARG A 568 -8.04 -6.04 -13.89
N LEU A 569 -8.87 -6.95 -13.36
CA LEU A 569 -8.54 -7.74 -12.18
C LEU A 569 -7.37 -8.71 -12.43
N ALA A 570 -7.22 -9.29 -13.62
CA ALA A 570 -6.05 -10.12 -13.96
C ALA A 570 -4.72 -9.34 -14.02
N ARG A 571 -4.80 -8.00 -14.06
CA ARG A 571 -3.66 -7.08 -14.00
C ARG A 571 -3.53 -6.35 -12.66
N SER A 572 -4.42 -6.61 -11.71
CA SER A 572 -4.39 -6.01 -10.36
C SER A 572 -3.08 -6.34 -9.63
N PRO A 573 -2.58 -5.44 -8.77
CA PRO A 573 -1.56 -5.78 -7.78
C PRO A 573 -2.01 -6.91 -6.83
N TRP A 574 -3.31 -7.04 -6.55
CA TRP A 574 -3.87 -8.05 -5.65
C TRP A 574 -3.77 -9.47 -6.22
N VAL A 575 -4.43 -9.75 -7.35
CA VAL A 575 -4.44 -11.11 -7.97
C VAL A 575 -3.03 -11.53 -8.35
N ARG A 576 -2.21 -10.61 -8.87
CA ARG A 576 -0.82 -10.92 -9.26
C ARG A 576 0.10 -11.05 -8.05
N GLY A 577 -0.11 -10.25 -7.02
CA GLY A 577 0.62 -10.32 -5.75
C GLY A 577 0.41 -11.67 -5.07
N GLU A 578 -0.84 -12.07 -4.85
CA GLU A 578 -1.16 -13.36 -4.22
C GLU A 578 -0.65 -14.55 -5.04
N LEU A 579 -0.86 -14.55 -6.37
CA LEU A 579 -0.32 -15.61 -7.23
C LEU A 579 1.21 -15.68 -7.18
N GLN A 580 1.92 -14.54 -7.09
CA GLN A 580 3.38 -14.54 -6.96
C GLN A 580 3.83 -14.96 -5.56
N GLU A 581 3.19 -14.48 -4.49
CA GLU A 581 3.58 -14.78 -3.12
C GLU A 581 3.35 -16.25 -2.78
N ARG A 582 2.22 -16.86 -3.20
CA ARG A 582 1.99 -18.31 -3.05
C ARG A 582 3.07 -19.14 -3.76
N LEU A 583 3.47 -18.75 -4.98
CA LEU A 583 4.54 -19.43 -5.74
C LEU A 583 5.94 -19.22 -5.14
N ARG A 584 6.25 -18.01 -4.65
CA ARG A 584 7.50 -17.73 -3.92
C ARG A 584 7.55 -18.48 -2.59
N GLU A 585 6.42 -18.61 -1.88
CA GLU A 585 6.36 -19.36 -0.63
C GLU A 585 6.58 -20.86 -0.82
N ASP A 586 6.04 -21.45 -1.89
CA ASP A 586 6.39 -22.82 -2.28
C ASP A 586 7.91 -22.97 -2.49
N GLU A 587 8.53 -22.02 -3.22
CA GLU A 587 9.97 -22.04 -3.52
C GLU A 587 10.83 -21.84 -2.27
N ARG A 588 10.45 -20.96 -1.33
CA ARG A 588 11.11 -20.77 -0.03
C ARG A 588 11.00 -22.00 0.88
N ASN A 589 9.85 -22.67 0.87
CA ASN A 589 9.59 -23.87 1.69
C ASN A 589 10.03 -25.19 1.02
N GLY A 590 10.54 -25.14 -0.23
CA GLY A 590 10.92 -26.32 -1.00
C GLY A 590 9.76 -27.19 -1.49
N TYR A 591 8.52 -26.69 -1.42
CA TYR A 591 7.34 -27.38 -1.93
C TYR A 591 7.43 -27.47 -3.47
N SER A 592 7.38 -28.70 -3.99
CA SER A 592 7.59 -28.98 -5.41
C SER A 592 6.79 -30.20 -5.87
N GLY A 593 6.65 -30.37 -7.18
CA GLY A 593 5.76 -31.38 -7.75
C GLY A 593 4.32 -31.17 -7.28
N THR A 594 3.64 -32.25 -6.89
CA THR A 594 2.25 -32.24 -6.44
C THR A 594 1.98 -31.42 -5.18
N ARG A 595 3.02 -31.05 -4.41
CA ARG A 595 2.89 -30.22 -3.19
C ARG A 595 2.91 -28.71 -3.44
N GLY A 596 3.23 -28.28 -4.66
CA GLY A 596 3.30 -26.86 -5.01
C GLY A 596 2.00 -26.34 -5.61
N CYS A 597 1.62 -25.12 -5.25
CA CYS A 597 0.55 -24.34 -5.86
C CYS A 597 0.73 -24.23 -7.38
N ARG A 598 1.98 -24.20 -7.87
CA ARG A 598 2.32 -24.28 -9.32
C ARG A 598 1.66 -25.48 -10.01
N PHE A 599 1.64 -26.65 -9.37
CA PHE A 599 1.04 -27.86 -9.93
C PHE A 599 -0.48 -27.75 -9.98
N VAL A 600 -1.11 -27.40 -8.85
CA VAL A 600 -2.58 -27.22 -8.75
C VAL A 600 -3.07 -26.21 -9.80
N LEU A 601 -2.43 -25.05 -9.91
CA LEU A 601 -2.76 -24.06 -10.94
C LEU A 601 -2.59 -24.65 -12.36
N GLY A 602 -1.54 -25.42 -12.62
CA GLY A 602 -1.30 -26.09 -13.90
C GLY A 602 -2.38 -27.11 -14.28
N GLU A 603 -2.83 -27.93 -13.33
CA GLU A 603 -3.90 -28.92 -13.53
C GLU A 603 -5.24 -28.22 -13.81
N LEU A 604 -5.62 -27.26 -12.97
CA LEU A 604 -6.87 -26.48 -13.13
C LEU A 604 -6.91 -25.72 -14.46
N LEU A 605 -5.80 -25.09 -14.85
CA LEU A 605 -5.68 -24.39 -16.14
C LEU A 605 -5.74 -25.30 -17.36
N ALA A 606 -5.50 -26.60 -17.18
CA ALA A 606 -5.64 -27.64 -18.19
C ALA A 606 -6.97 -28.40 -18.11
N GLY A 607 -7.88 -28.01 -17.19
CA GLY A 607 -9.17 -28.67 -16.99
C GLY A 607 -9.08 -30.07 -16.36
N ARG A 608 -8.00 -30.36 -15.63
CA ARG A 608 -7.84 -31.61 -14.86
C ARG A 608 -8.27 -31.39 -13.40
N PRO A 609 -8.89 -32.40 -12.76
CA PRO A 609 -9.31 -32.31 -11.36
C PRO A 609 -8.09 -32.30 -10.43
N VAL A 610 -8.25 -31.61 -9.30
CA VAL A 610 -7.33 -31.60 -8.15
C VAL A 610 -8.11 -32.04 -6.91
N ASN A 611 -7.49 -32.08 -5.72
CA ASN A 611 -8.20 -32.55 -4.52
C ASN A 611 -9.33 -31.57 -4.12
N GLU A 612 -10.46 -32.11 -3.65
CA GLU A 612 -11.65 -31.35 -3.25
C GLU A 612 -11.40 -30.66 -1.90
N LEU A 613 -11.64 -29.35 -1.79
CA LEU A 613 -11.32 -28.57 -0.56
C LEU A 613 -11.93 -29.16 0.73
N GLU A 614 -13.16 -29.70 0.66
CA GLU A 614 -13.81 -30.36 1.79
C GLU A 614 -13.05 -31.62 2.24
N SER A 615 -12.50 -32.40 1.30
CA SER A 615 -11.72 -33.62 1.59
C SER A 615 -10.36 -33.34 2.28
N LEU A 616 -9.87 -32.10 2.20
CA LEU A 616 -8.59 -31.67 2.78
C LEU A 616 -8.71 -31.09 4.20
N ASP A 617 -9.93 -30.93 4.73
CA ASP A 617 -10.25 -30.39 6.07
C ASP A 617 -9.49 -29.09 6.42
N ASN A 618 -9.14 -28.25 5.44
CA ASN A 618 -8.30 -27.06 5.63
C ASN A 618 -6.87 -27.33 6.14
N HIS A 619 -6.25 -28.47 5.82
CA HIS A 619 -4.82 -28.69 6.09
C HIS A 619 -3.92 -27.79 5.22
N ILE A 620 -3.28 -26.79 5.83
CA ILE A 620 -2.50 -25.75 5.13
C ILE A 620 -1.21 -26.24 4.44
N GLU A 621 -0.76 -27.46 4.77
CA GLU A 621 0.32 -28.15 4.04
C GLU A 621 -0.07 -28.50 2.60
N GLU A 622 -1.37 -28.55 2.28
CA GLU A 622 -1.88 -28.87 0.96
C GLU A 622 -2.04 -27.61 0.08
N PRO A 623 -1.59 -27.64 -1.19
CA PRO A 623 -1.52 -26.45 -2.04
C PRO A 623 -2.88 -25.89 -2.44
N GLU A 624 -3.92 -26.73 -2.61
CA GLU A 624 -5.30 -26.30 -2.83
C GLU A 624 -5.80 -25.42 -1.66
N VAL A 625 -5.47 -25.80 -0.42
CA VAL A 625 -5.86 -25.04 0.78
C VAL A 625 -5.13 -23.70 0.84
N ARG A 626 -3.82 -23.65 0.54
CA ARG A 626 -3.07 -22.38 0.46
C ARG A 626 -3.66 -21.45 -0.60
N LEU A 627 -4.01 -21.97 -1.78
CA LEU A 627 -4.65 -21.21 -2.84
C LEU A 627 -6.08 -20.76 -2.47
N TYR A 628 -6.83 -21.56 -1.72
CA TYR A 628 -8.18 -21.20 -1.27
C TYR A 628 -8.14 -20.02 -0.30
N PHE A 629 -7.27 -20.07 0.72
CA PHE A 629 -7.18 -19.02 1.72
C PHE A 629 -6.59 -17.71 1.17
N SER A 630 -5.76 -17.73 0.12
CA SER A 630 -5.37 -16.53 -0.65
C SER A 630 -6.45 -16.03 -1.63
N GLY A 631 -7.65 -16.62 -1.64
CA GLY A 631 -8.73 -16.19 -2.54
C GLY A 631 -8.48 -16.50 -4.03
N LEU A 632 -7.71 -17.54 -4.34
CA LEU A 632 -7.35 -17.90 -5.72
C LEU A 632 -8.15 -19.10 -6.25
N VAL A 633 -8.59 -20.02 -5.38
CA VAL A 633 -9.54 -21.11 -5.69
C VAL A 633 -10.76 -21.09 -4.76
N ARG A 634 -11.78 -21.88 -5.11
CA ARG A 634 -13.00 -22.13 -4.31
C ARG A 634 -13.59 -23.51 -4.64
N GLY A 635 -14.57 -23.96 -3.87
CA GLY A 635 -15.48 -25.03 -4.29
C GLY A 635 -16.52 -24.54 -5.30
N ASP A 636 -16.96 -25.42 -6.19
CA ASP A 636 -18.19 -25.25 -6.98
C ASP A 636 -19.40 -25.99 -6.35
N GLU A 637 -20.57 -25.93 -6.99
CA GLU A 637 -21.81 -26.54 -6.50
C GLU A 637 -21.75 -28.08 -6.45
N GLU A 638 -20.77 -28.70 -7.12
CA GLU A 638 -20.47 -30.13 -7.07
C GLU A 638 -19.31 -30.46 -6.10
N GLY A 639 -18.86 -29.50 -5.29
CA GLY A 639 -17.78 -29.66 -4.30
C GLY A 639 -16.36 -29.63 -4.87
N ARG A 640 -16.21 -29.45 -6.20
CA ARG A 640 -14.91 -29.55 -6.86
C ARG A 640 -14.11 -28.26 -6.68
N THR A 641 -12.80 -28.41 -6.48
CA THR A 641 -11.89 -27.27 -6.42
C THR A 641 -11.72 -26.65 -7.81
N VAL A 642 -12.03 -25.36 -7.94
CA VAL A 642 -11.94 -24.58 -9.18
C VAL A 642 -11.25 -23.24 -8.95
N LEU A 643 -10.65 -22.68 -10.01
CA LEU A 643 -10.13 -21.30 -9.98
C LEU A 643 -11.27 -20.33 -9.67
N ARG A 644 -11.07 -19.41 -8.73
CA ARG A 644 -12.14 -18.61 -8.12
C ARG A 644 -12.99 -17.86 -9.15
N CYS A 645 -12.31 -17.25 -10.12
CA CYS A 645 -12.92 -16.47 -11.19
C CYS A 645 -12.00 -16.40 -12.43
N ARG A 646 -12.56 -15.89 -13.54
CA ARG A 646 -11.84 -15.76 -14.82
C ARG A 646 -10.61 -14.83 -14.76
N ALA A 647 -10.60 -13.87 -13.83
CA ALA A 647 -9.46 -12.98 -13.62
C ALA A 647 -8.23 -13.72 -13.06
N VAL A 648 -8.42 -14.59 -12.06
CA VAL A 648 -7.36 -15.44 -11.51
C VAL A 648 -6.85 -16.42 -12.59
N GLU A 649 -7.76 -17.00 -13.39
CA GLU A 649 -7.36 -17.87 -14.50
C GLU A 649 -6.44 -17.15 -15.50
N LEU A 650 -6.81 -15.95 -15.95
CA LEU A 650 -6.00 -15.17 -16.90
C LEU A 650 -4.63 -14.78 -16.31
N ALA A 651 -4.60 -14.33 -15.04
CA ALA A 651 -3.37 -13.98 -14.36
C ALA A 651 -2.44 -15.19 -14.15
N ALA A 652 -2.99 -16.36 -13.79
CA ALA A 652 -2.24 -17.59 -13.63
C ALA A 652 -1.66 -18.10 -14.96
N ARG A 653 -2.42 -18.04 -16.07
CA ARG A 653 -1.92 -18.34 -17.42
C ARG A 653 -0.74 -17.44 -17.81
N GLU A 654 -0.86 -16.13 -17.59
CA GLU A 654 0.26 -15.19 -17.84
C GLU A 654 1.49 -15.49 -16.97
N LEU A 655 1.29 -15.80 -15.68
CA LEU A 655 2.39 -15.93 -14.72
C LEU A 655 3.19 -17.21 -14.92
N LEU A 656 2.52 -18.34 -15.16
CA LEU A 656 3.22 -19.61 -15.41
C LEU A 656 4.00 -19.58 -16.72
N ALA A 657 3.39 -19.10 -17.81
CA ALA A 657 4.02 -18.99 -19.12
C ALA A 657 5.28 -18.10 -19.15
N ARG A 658 5.40 -17.12 -18.23
CA ARG A 658 6.60 -16.26 -18.12
C ARG A 658 7.82 -16.98 -17.54
N LYS A 659 7.65 -18.00 -16.68
CA LYS A 659 8.79 -18.72 -16.08
C LYS A 659 9.34 -19.79 -17.03
N ASP A 660 8.46 -20.43 -17.78
CA ASP A 660 8.80 -21.49 -18.75
C ASP A 660 9.50 -20.93 -20.02
N ALA A 661 9.60 -19.59 -20.11
CA ALA A 661 10.34 -18.85 -21.13
C ALA A 661 11.70 -18.28 -20.66
N ARG A 662 12.13 -18.57 -19.42
CA ARG A 662 13.51 -18.31 -18.98
C ARG A 662 14.39 -19.53 -19.34
N PRO A 663 15.48 -19.37 -20.13
CA PRO A 663 16.40 -20.44 -20.49
C PRO A 663 17.38 -20.80 -19.36
#